data_AF-A0A949MAE6-F1
#
_entry.id   AF-A0A949MAE6-F1
#
_cell.length_a   1.000
_cell.length_b   1.000
_cell.length_c   1.000
_cell.angle_alpha   90.00
_cell.angle_beta   90.00
_cell.angle_gamma   90.00
#
_symmetry.space_group_name_H-M   'P 1'
#
loop_
_entity.id
_entity.type
_entity.pdbx_description
1 polymer ?
#
loop_
_entity_poly.entity_id
_entity_poly.type
_entity_poly.pdbx_seq_one_letter_code
_entity_poly.pdbx_strand_id
1 'polypeptide(L)'
;YGLMSDGLMKSGQPIVFCLCGGAGTTGRKGYQSWSPVLGNYWRTTGDIGSSFSSMISHLDPNSQSAFAAGPGRWNDPDMMEIGNGEFVTNLVGAQTHFTMWCEMAAPLIAGNNLSTMSAQSLAILTNGEAIAVDQDPAGEQGVFVAGIQDSAEVWSKALGYDFTTRAVALLNRSSTTPATITCYFTNLAFQAGTTATVRDLWAHQDLGTFTDSYTATIPPFGSMLLKIVGTPIPAPPLGTNYLSDRQPVYRYTGWPSWLSVSNDSSIGGNPITLGGVVYPKGIGVNARSGVEYDLGGDCSQFHAVIGVDDEVGSNGSVIFQVFADGQQIYDSGVMTGGSPAKTVDLDVTGVRRLVMGVGDADDGTSNDHADWADAYVVVTNTTPQPPHAPTGLTAIAGDQIRLTWNPTVCATNYNIKRATVSGGPYTIIGTSPIAVLTDTNVTMGVTYYYVVSAMSSIGESSNSLEAVASPCAMPAVPTNLTASAGTSSITLTWNSSPGATSYNVYDFGGSTAPVLLSSGITGTNFTQGSLSPATTNYYLVTAVNSCNESHYSDFTAAVTPPAAPTALTATPGDNSVALGWTAPAGSTGFNVKRSLVSGGPYALIASNVVNAGYLDFSVTNGTTYYYVVSAIGVSGEGPDSAEAGATPAQPPTAYWTNTAAGTPQNWDVNGNWTNSPAYPNEGGAGAIVEAPITGPQTVDLNVPIAVGDLEIGDPNGVNSYTLAANGGSLTFSSTNTCSLTQIASSKGDVLATPVTMTTNLVVVNNSTNPLTLAGPLSAWAGTTLTIGSGTLQVGDGGNDGSLGAANVADNAELIFDSSGGMTNSGVISGSGFVTQEGAGTVTLSGANTFTGGLTIENGTVQAGNTAALGSTSSATIITNGGTLDVNGISLSGSPIIVSGAGVGGNGAIVNSGPQQTAALRNVTMAGDTTIGGSGPWSPNNNQNRWDIRAASNSSTNGCSLSSGGMPYQLTKVGDNQISLVAVSVDTNLGDIDIEQGLMGWETATSGMGNPESNIIVRAGATLSFFNANTAWNKHFVLYGDGGHTNMYNWSGANVIIGPMQLNGACVFWGGGTSLCLYNVVSGTGGLIKSGGYNLILAGTNTYSGDTTVTAGSL
;
A
#
# COMPACT_ATOMS: atom_id res chain seq x y z
N TYR A 1 28.52 -7.13 8.70
CA TYR A 1 28.08 -5.73 8.56
C TYR A 1 28.93 -4.94 7.57
N GLY A 2 30.26 -4.83 7.72
CA GLY A 2 31.11 -4.06 6.79
C GLY A 2 30.89 -4.38 5.30
N LEU A 3 30.93 -5.67 4.90
CA LEU A 3 30.68 -6.08 3.51
C LEU A 3 29.30 -5.65 2.97
N MET A 4 28.27 -5.64 3.83
CA MET A 4 26.92 -5.23 3.45
C MET A 4 26.84 -3.71 3.33
N SER A 5 27.42 -2.97 4.28
CA SER A 5 27.52 -1.51 4.22
C SER A 5 28.19 -1.06 2.91
N ASP A 6 29.34 -1.67 2.57
CA ASP A 6 30.04 -1.43 1.30
C ASP A 6 29.18 -1.76 0.08
N GLY A 7 28.43 -2.87 0.13
CA GLY A 7 27.54 -3.29 -0.96
C GLY A 7 26.38 -2.32 -1.18
N LEU A 8 25.73 -1.87 -0.11
CA LEU A 8 24.66 -0.88 -0.15
C LEU A 8 25.17 0.46 -0.69
N MET A 9 26.33 0.92 -0.22
CA MET A 9 26.96 2.14 -0.72
C MET A 9 27.30 2.05 -2.22
N LYS A 10 27.82 0.90 -2.68
CA LYS A 10 28.13 0.65 -4.10
C LYS A 10 26.90 0.57 -5.00
N SER A 11 25.72 0.27 -4.45
CA SER A 11 24.47 0.25 -5.21
C SER A 11 24.06 1.63 -5.73
N GLY A 12 24.55 2.71 -5.11
CA GLY A 12 24.14 4.09 -5.40
C GLY A 12 22.72 4.44 -4.92
N GLN A 13 22.01 3.50 -4.27
CA GLN A 13 20.69 3.74 -3.70
C GLN A 13 20.76 4.10 -2.20
N PRO A 14 20.03 5.13 -1.75
CA PRO A 14 19.96 5.48 -0.33
C PRO A 14 19.08 4.48 0.43
N ILE A 15 19.69 3.43 0.99
CA ILE A 15 19.01 2.38 1.75
C ILE A 15 19.40 2.54 3.23
N VAL A 16 18.40 2.72 4.10
CA VAL A 16 18.61 2.75 5.56
C VAL A 16 19.09 1.37 6.01
N PHE A 17 20.22 1.32 6.72
CA PHE A 17 20.81 0.07 7.17
C PHE A 17 20.66 -0.11 8.68
N CYS A 18 19.75 -1.02 9.06
CA CYS A 18 19.55 -1.51 10.43
C CYS A 18 20.50 -2.65 10.76
N LEU A 19 21.25 -2.55 11.86
CA LEU A 19 22.13 -3.61 12.34
C LEU A 19 21.48 -4.39 13.47
N CYS A 20 20.93 -5.56 13.14
CA CYS A 20 20.32 -6.49 14.10
C CYS A 20 21.28 -7.64 14.45
N GLY A 21 22.24 -7.38 15.35
CA GLY A 21 23.31 -8.32 15.72
C GLY A 21 23.02 -9.17 16.97
N GLY A 22 21.95 -8.88 17.71
CA GLY A 22 21.58 -9.56 18.95
C GLY A 22 22.57 -9.27 20.08
N ALA A 23 22.45 -8.11 20.73
CA ALA A 23 23.12 -7.85 21.99
C ALA A 23 22.47 -8.74 23.07
N GLY A 24 23.21 -9.73 23.59
CA GLY A 24 22.72 -10.61 24.66
C GLY A 24 22.80 -12.12 24.38
N THR A 25 23.27 -12.56 23.21
CA THR A 25 23.63 -13.98 23.00
C THR A 25 25.13 -14.17 23.20
N THR A 26 25.50 -15.17 24.01
CA THR A 26 26.87 -15.48 24.40
C THR A 26 27.81 -15.57 23.18
N GLY A 27 28.82 -14.68 23.13
CA GLY A 27 29.90 -14.72 22.15
C GLY A 27 29.85 -13.72 20.98
N ARG A 28 28.88 -12.80 20.91
CA ARG A 28 28.86 -11.71 19.91
C ARG A 28 29.41 -10.41 20.49
N LYS A 29 30.32 -9.75 19.76
CA LYS A 29 30.85 -8.42 20.06
C LYS A 29 29.73 -7.36 20.01
N GLY A 30 29.65 -6.50 21.03
CA GLY A 30 28.70 -5.39 21.12
C GLY A 30 28.90 -4.34 20.03
N TYR A 31 27.95 -3.42 19.89
CA TYR A 31 27.97 -2.37 18.87
C TYR A 31 29.13 -1.37 19.04
N GLN A 32 29.78 -1.38 20.20
CA GLN A 32 30.88 -0.51 20.58
C GLN A 32 32.12 -0.68 19.69
N SER A 33 32.35 -1.87 19.14
CA SER A 33 33.54 -2.13 18.30
C SER A 33 33.33 -1.96 16.79
N TRP A 34 32.08 -1.81 16.32
CA TRP A 34 31.78 -1.77 14.89
C TRP A 34 30.77 -0.70 14.46
N SER A 35 30.07 -0.05 15.39
CA SER A 35 29.22 1.13 15.15
C SER A 35 29.96 2.39 15.63
N PRO A 36 29.59 3.64 15.24
CA PRO A 36 28.46 4.11 14.44
C PRO A 36 28.70 4.18 12.92
N VAL A 37 29.85 3.72 12.43
CA VAL A 37 30.30 4.00 11.05
C VAL A 37 29.73 3.05 9.99
N LEU A 38 29.04 1.98 10.40
CA LEU A 38 28.61 0.92 9.48
C LEU A 38 27.13 0.98 9.06
N GLY A 39 26.26 1.68 9.81
CA GLY A 39 24.85 1.83 9.44
C GLY A 39 24.12 2.87 10.28
N ASN A 40 22.81 2.96 10.11
CA ASN A 40 22.01 4.10 10.57
C ASN A 40 21.38 3.91 11.95
N TYR A 41 21.12 2.67 12.34
CA TYR A 41 20.70 2.33 13.69
C TYR A 41 21.02 0.88 14.00
N TRP A 42 21.13 0.54 15.28
CA TRP A 42 21.57 -0.77 15.73
C TRP A 42 20.89 -1.22 17.01
N ARG A 43 20.52 -2.50 17.05
CA ARG A 43 19.89 -3.11 18.22
C ARG A 43 20.85 -3.13 19.41
N THR A 44 20.45 -2.53 20.53
CA THR A 44 21.25 -2.50 21.77
C THR A 44 20.88 -3.61 22.75
N THR A 45 19.79 -4.34 22.47
CA THR A 45 19.23 -5.40 23.32
C THR A 45 18.87 -6.67 22.54
N GLY A 46 18.46 -7.71 23.28
CA GLY A 46 17.68 -8.84 22.74
C GLY A 46 16.29 -8.41 22.27
N ASP A 47 15.49 -9.37 21.81
CA ASP A 47 14.17 -9.07 21.28
C ASP A 47 13.20 -8.71 22.40
N ILE A 48 12.44 -7.64 22.20
CA ILE A 48 11.44 -7.18 23.16
C ILE A 48 10.22 -8.10 23.18
N GLY A 49 9.59 -8.23 24.35
CA GLY A 49 8.30 -8.87 24.51
C GLY A 49 7.20 -7.89 24.89
N SER A 50 5.95 -8.28 24.63
CA SER A 50 4.74 -7.48 24.85
C SER A 50 4.28 -7.39 26.33
N SER A 51 5.18 -7.01 27.24
CA SER A 51 4.88 -6.78 28.68
C SER A 51 5.64 -5.57 29.22
N PHE A 52 5.11 -4.92 30.25
CA PHE A 52 5.76 -3.76 30.88
C PHE A 52 7.12 -4.13 31.48
N SER A 53 7.24 -5.31 32.08
CA SER A 53 8.51 -5.80 32.61
C SER A 53 9.58 -5.97 31.53
N SER A 54 9.19 -6.45 30.34
CA SER A 54 10.11 -6.55 29.21
C SER A 54 10.48 -5.15 28.70
N MET A 55 9.52 -4.24 28.57
CA MET A 55 9.79 -2.85 28.16
C MET A 55 10.83 -2.20 29.09
N ILE A 56 10.62 -2.30 30.41
CA ILE A 56 11.55 -1.73 31.41
C ILE A 56 12.95 -2.35 31.29
N SER A 57 13.07 -3.67 31.06
CA SER A 57 14.38 -4.33 30.97
C SER A 57 15.20 -3.92 29.73
N HIS A 58 14.60 -3.21 28.77
CA HIS A 58 15.29 -2.72 27.57
C HIS A 58 15.78 -1.28 27.71
N LEU A 59 15.24 -0.50 28.67
CA LEU A 59 15.62 0.90 28.86
C LEU A 59 17.09 1.05 29.27
N ASP A 60 17.51 0.31 30.31
CA ASP A 60 18.84 0.53 30.90
C ASP A 60 19.96 0.14 29.93
N PRO A 61 19.96 -1.06 29.30
CA PRO A 61 21.00 -1.40 28.33
C PRO A 61 21.04 -0.46 27.11
N ASN A 62 19.89 0.09 26.69
CA ASN A 62 19.82 1.07 25.62
C ASN A 62 20.40 2.43 26.01
N SER A 63 20.17 2.86 27.26
CA SER A 63 20.66 4.15 27.78
C SER A 63 22.17 4.20 28.00
N GLN A 64 22.83 3.05 28.20
CA GLN A 64 24.25 2.98 28.51
C GLN A 64 25.18 3.55 27.43
N SER A 65 24.72 3.68 26.18
CA SER A 65 25.49 4.37 25.13
C SER A 65 24.69 5.48 24.45
N ALA A 66 23.88 6.21 25.21
CA ALA A 66 23.20 7.41 24.73
C ALA A 66 24.17 8.38 24.03
N PHE A 67 25.43 8.49 24.50
CA PHE A 67 26.46 9.32 23.88
C PHE A 67 26.75 9.00 22.40
N ALA A 68 26.47 7.76 21.96
CA ALA A 68 26.69 7.32 20.60
C ALA A 68 25.52 7.63 19.66
N ALA A 69 24.33 7.90 20.20
CA ALA A 69 23.17 8.29 19.43
C ALA A 69 23.31 9.71 18.90
N GLY A 70 22.65 10.00 17.77
CA GLY A 70 22.67 11.30 17.13
C GLY A 70 22.16 11.23 15.70
N PRO A 71 22.04 12.37 15.00
CA PRO A 71 21.58 12.40 13.62
C PRO A 71 22.30 11.38 12.72
N GLY A 72 21.53 10.46 12.15
CA GLY A 72 22.02 9.40 11.26
C GLY A 72 22.53 8.14 11.94
N ARG A 73 22.48 8.06 13.28
CA ARG A 73 23.00 6.95 14.09
C ARG A 73 22.20 6.76 15.39
N TRP A 74 21.34 5.75 15.46
CA TRP A 74 20.40 5.61 16.57
C TRP A 74 20.59 4.29 17.33
N ASN A 75 20.47 4.36 18.66
CA ASN A 75 20.33 3.16 19.47
C ASN A 75 18.91 2.61 19.33
N ASP A 76 18.80 1.31 19.08
CA ASP A 76 17.52 0.63 18.85
C ASP A 76 17.20 -0.32 20.02
N PRO A 77 16.27 0.06 20.93
CA PRO A 77 15.75 -0.81 21.99
C PRO A 77 14.68 -1.81 21.49
N ASP A 78 14.59 -2.02 20.18
CA ASP A 78 13.63 -2.86 19.45
C ASP A 78 12.26 -2.21 19.19
N MET A 79 11.42 -2.92 18.43
CA MET A 79 10.12 -2.45 17.96
C MET A 79 9.11 -2.17 19.10
N MET A 80 8.17 -1.28 18.85
CA MET A 80 7.16 -0.92 19.83
C MET A 80 6.01 -1.93 19.93
N GLU A 81 5.62 -2.28 21.15
CA GLU A 81 4.59 -3.31 21.43
C GLU A 81 3.20 -2.74 21.76
N ILE A 82 2.97 -1.45 21.53
CA ILE A 82 1.67 -0.79 21.75
C ILE A 82 0.60 -1.48 20.88
N GLY A 83 -0.46 -1.98 21.52
CA GLY A 83 -1.54 -2.70 20.85
C GLY A 83 -1.34 -4.22 20.75
N ASN A 84 -0.27 -4.76 21.35
CA ASN A 84 -0.02 -6.18 21.51
C ASN A 84 0.03 -6.58 23.00
N GLY A 85 -0.26 -7.84 23.30
CA GLY A 85 -0.09 -8.43 24.65
C GLY A 85 -0.69 -7.60 25.80
N GLU A 86 0.12 -7.32 26.82
CA GLU A 86 -0.29 -6.52 28.00
C GLU A 86 -0.74 -5.10 27.61
N PHE A 87 -0.15 -4.53 26.56
CA PHE A 87 -0.40 -3.15 26.14
C PHE A 87 -1.73 -2.96 25.40
N VAL A 88 -2.48 -4.03 25.15
CA VAL A 88 -3.89 -3.94 24.70
C VAL A 88 -4.79 -3.39 25.80
N THR A 89 -4.54 -3.79 27.05
CA THR A 89 -5.40 -3.43 28.20
C THR A 89 -4.71 -2.48 29.18
N ASN A 90 -3.38 -2.53 29.29
CA ASN A 90 -2.59 -1.60 30.10
C ASN A 90 -2.21 -0.34 29.30
N LEU A 91 -3.17 0.56 29.08
CA LEU A 91 -2.94 1.79 28.31
C LEU A 91 -1.95 2.75 28.98
N VAL A 92 -1.84 2.73 30.31
CA VAL A 92 -0.84 3.53 31.05
C VAL A 92 0.56 3.03 30.73
N GLY A 93 0.77 1.70 30.78
CA GLY A 93 2.04 1.09 30.36
C GLY A 93 2.35 1.31 28.87
N ALA A 94 1.33 1.30 28.01
CA ALA A 94 1.49 1.58 26.57
C ALA A 94 1.92 3.04 26.31
N GLN A 95 1.33 4.01 27.02
CA GLN A 95 1.73 5.41 26.97
C GLN A 95 3.17 5.60 27.45
N THR A 96 3.57 4.89 28.51
CA THR A 96 4.95 4.89 29.01
C THR A 96 5.94 4.28 28.03
N HIS A 97 5.58 3.19 27.36
CA HIS A 97 6.41 2.60 26.31
C HIS A 97 6.69 3.63 25.20
N PHE A 98 5.65 4.28 24.68
CA PHE A 98 5.81 5.31 23.63
C PHE A 98 6.62 6.51 24.12
N THR A 99 6.35 6.97 25.35
CA THR A 99 7.08 8.08 25.99
C THR A 99 8.58 7.81 26.06
N MET A 100 8.97 6.62 26.53
CA MET A 100 10.39 6.29 26.69
C MET A 100 11.10 6.08 25.35
N TRP A 101 10.43 5.56 24.32
CA TRP A 101 11.00 5.48 22.97
C TRP A 101 11.28 6.88 22.41
N CYS A 102 10.32 7.81 22.54
CA CYS A 102 10.49 9.19 22.09
C CYS A 102 11.60 9.92 22.89
N GLU A 103 11.61 9.73 24.21
CA GLU A 103 12.62 10.31 25.11
C GLU A 103 14.02 9.78 24.74
N MET A 104 14.16 8.51 24.37
CA MET A 104 15.44 7.93 23.99
C MET A 104 15.85 8.15 22.52
N ALA A 105 15.05 8.86 21.72
CA ALA A 105 15.27 9.01 20.27
C ALA A 105 15.38 7.66 19.54
N ALA A 106 14.56 6.69 19.96
CA ALA A 106 14.56 5.33 19.43
C ALA A 106 13.76 5.24 18.12
N PRO A 107 14.07 4.30 17.21
CA PRO A 107 13.22 4.04 16.05
C PRO A 107 11.76 3.76 16.45
N LEU A 108 10.82 4.59 15.98
CA LEU A 108 9.39 4.42 16.22
C LEU A 108 8.76 3.42 15.24
N ILE A 109 9.15 2.15 15.35
CA ILE A 109 8.63 1.06 14.50
C ILE A 109 7.50 0.34 15.24
N ALA A 110 6.26 0.46 14.75
CA ALA A 110 5.10 -0.21 15.33
C ALA A 110 5.14 -1.74 15.07
N GLY A 111 5.05 -2.54 16.12
CA GLY A 111 5.04 -4.01 16.05
C GLY A 111 3.65 -4.66 16.05
N ASN A 112 2.57 -3.87 16.05
CA ASN A 112 1.20 -4.37 16.13
C ASN A 112 0.54 -4.53 14.75
N ASN A 113 -0.59 -5.24 14.72
CA ASN A 113 -1.39 -5.33 13.50
C ASN A 113 -2.19 -4.05 13.27
N LEU A 114 -1.68 -3.19 12.38
CA LEU A 114 -2.29 -1.90 12.04
C LEU A 114 -3.72 -2.02 11.51
N SER A 115 -4.07 -3.13 10.83
CA SER A 115 -5.43 -3.36 10.28
C SER A 115 -6.49 -3.61 11.35
N THR A 116 -6.07 -4.01 12.55
CA THR A 116 -6.97 -4.32 13.68
C THR A 116 -6.64 -3.49 14.93
N MET A 117 -5.85 -2.43 14.77
CA MET A 117 -5.40 -1.60 15.88
C MET A 117 -6.57 -0.86 16.54
N SER A 118 -6.57 -0.83 17.87
CA SER A 118 -7.59 -0.08 18.63
C SER A 118 -7.41 1.43 18.46
N ALA A 119 -8.50 2.20 18.59
CA ALA A 119 -8.43 3.67 18.56
C ALA A 119 -7.52 4.23 19.67
N GLN A 120 -7.44 3.56 20.82
CA GLN A 120 -6.56 3.96 21.92
C GLN A 120 -5.08 3.75 21.57
N SER A 121 -4.73 2.62 20.97
CA SER A 121 -3.36 2.36 20.49
C SER A 121 -2.97 3.34 19.38
N LEU A 122 -3.89 3.64 18.47
CA LEU A 122 -3.67 4.65 17.43
C LEU A 122 -3.42 6.03 18.05
N ALA A 123 -4.23 6.46 19.01
CA ALA A 123 -4.08 7.75 19.67
C ALA A 123 -2.72 7.89 20.39
N ILE A 124 -2.21 6.80 20.99
CA ILE A 124 -0.86 6.77 21.58
C ILE A 124 0.20 6.93 20.50
N LEU A 125 0.15 6.11 19.45
CA LEU A 125 1.15 6.11 18.37
C LEU A 125 1.13 7.36 17.49
N THR A 126 0.09 8.19 17.58
CA THR A 126 -0.10 9.40 16.75
C THR A 126 -0.07 10.70 17.55
N ASN A 127 0.39 10.67 18.81
CA ASN A 127 0.59 11.91 19.57
C ASN A 127 1.70 12.76 18.93
N GLY A 128 1.30 13.81 18.21
CA GLY A 128 2.21 14.69 17.47
C GLY A 128 3.22 15.44 18.36
N GLU A 129 2.91 15.73 19.62
CA GLU A 129 3.85 16.41 20.52
C GLU A 129 4.94 15.45 21.04
N ALA A 130 4.57 14.19 21.32
CA ALA A 130 5.55 13.17 21.68
C ALA A 130 6.43 12.77 20.47
N ILE A 131 5.85 12.64 19.27
CA ILE A 131 6.62 12.42 18.03
C ILE A 131 7.59 13.59 17.77
N ALA A 132 7.19 14.83 18.06
CA ALA A 132 8.08 15.98 17.95
C ALA A 132 9.25 15.95 18.94
N VAL A 133 9.09 15.31 20.11
CA VAL A 133 10.22 15.04 21.01
C VAL A 133 11.16 14.02 20.38
N ASP A 134 10.65 12.91 19.86
CA ASP A 134 11.45 11.90 19.19
C ASP A 134 12.27 12.50 18.03
N GLN A 135 11.57 13.19 17.12
CA GLN A 135 12.06 13.77 15.88
C GLN A 135 12.76 15.14 16.06
N ASP A 136 13.12 15.51 17.29
CA ASP A 136 13.84 16.77 17.52
C ASP A 136 15.13 16.79 16.69
N PRO A 137 15.41 17.86 15.92
CA PRO A 137 16.51 17.90 14.95
C PRO A 137 17.89 17.83 15.63
N ALA A 138 17.96 18.12 16.92
CA ALA A 138 19.20 17.96 17.66
C ALA A 138 19.57 16.49 17.83
N GLY A 139 18.58 15.58 17.75
CA GLY A 139 18.78 14.15 17.70
C GLY A 139 19.42 13.56 18.95
N GLU A 140 19.27 14.23 20.09
CA GLU A 140 19.83 13.74 21.35
C GLU A 140 18.98 12.61 21.92
N GLN A 141 19.63 11.59 22.44
CA GLN A 141 18.98 10.58 23.24
C GLN A 141 18.84 11.08 24.69
N GLY A 142 17.65 10.99 25.26
CA GLY A 142 17.39 11.29 26.65
C GLY A 142 18.07 10.31 27.60
N VAL A 143 18.47 10.82 28.75
CA VAL A 143 19.19 10.06 29.79
C VAL A 143 18.56 10.25 31.16
N PHE A 144 18.80 9.29 32.04
CA PHE A 144 18.49 9.42 33.46
C PHE A 144 19.34 10.55 34.08
N VAL A 145 18.69 11.54 34.69
CA VAL A 145 19.38 12.69 35.31
C VAL A 145 19.18 12.78 36.82
N ALA A 146 18.12 12.18 37.36
CA ALA A 146 17.85 12.19 38.81
C ALA A 146 16.75 11.21 39.23
N GLY A 147 16.60 11.04 40.55
CA GLY A 147 15.54 10.25 41.16
C GLY A 147 16.08 9.04 41.92
N ILE A 148 15.19 8.10 42.22
CA ILE A 148 15.54 6.79 42.77
C ILE A 148 15.53 5.82 41.59
N GLN A 149 16.72 5.44 41.12
CA GLN A 149 16.87 4.47 40.02
C GLN A 149 16.05 3.20 40.31
N ASP A 150 15.45 2.63 39.28
CA ASP A 150 14.56 1.47 39.33
C ASP A 150 13.23 1.67 40.06
N SER A 151 12.90 2.92 40.45
CA SER A 151 11.66 3.23 41.14
C SER A 151 10.98 4.50 40.60
N ALA A 152 11.61 5.65 40.77
CA ALA A 152 11.01 6.96 40.55
C ALA A 152 12.04 7.88 39.90
N GLU A 153 11.97 8.01 38.58
CA GLU A 153 13.06 8.52 37.76
C GLU A 153 12.69 9.81 37.04
N VAL A 154 13.70 10.65 36.81
CA VAL A 154 13.64 11.83 35.96
C VAL A 154 14.60 11.60 34.81
N TRP A 155 14.05 11.49 33.61
CA TRP A 155 14.78 11.46 32.37
C TRP A 155 14.70 12.82 31.69
N SER A 156 15.75 13.17 30.96
CA SER A 156 15.82 14.46 30.28
C SER A 156 16.49 14.31 28.92
N LYS A 157 15.85 14.88 27.90
CA LYS A 157 16.37 15.06 26.54
C LYS A 157 16.43 16.54 26.20
N ALA A 158 17.60 17.00 25.72
CA ALA A 158 17.74 18.34 25.19
C ALA A 158 16.97 18.48 23.88
N LEU A 159 16.16 19.54 23.76
CA LEU A 159 15.44 19.87 22.51
C LEU A 159 16.03 21.14 21.90
N GLY A 160 16.16 21.16 20.57
CA GLY A 160 16.88 22.22 19.86
C GLY A 160 18.34 22.30 20.28
N TYR A 161 19.03 23.41 20.00
CA TYR A 161 20.50 23.52 20.17
C TYR A 161 20.96 24.55 21.21
N ASP A 162 20.08 25.43 21.68
CA ASP A 162 20.43 26.52 22.60
C ASP A 162 20.35 26.14 24.09
N PHE A 163 20.04 24.87 24.35
CA PHE A 163 19.84 24.28 25.67
C PHE A 163 18.74 24.93 26.53
N THR A 164 17.87 25.77 25.96
CA THR A 164 16.77 26.42 26.71
C THR A 164 15.60 25.48 26.97
N THR A 165 15.46 24.44 26.14
CA THR A 165 14.31 23.55 26.14
C THR A 165 14.71 22.11 26.45
N ARG A 166 13.87 21.42 27.22
CA ARG A 166 14.03 20.02 27.63
C ARG A 166 12.72 19.28 27.46
N ALA A 167 12.77 18.08 26.87
CA ALA A 167 11.79 17.05 27.15
C ALA A 167 12.18 16.38 28.47
N VAL A 168 11.20 16.10 29.31
CA VAL A 168 11.39 15.46 30.61
C VAL A 168 10.37 14.37 30.79
N ALA A 169 10.82 13.13 30.95
CA ALA A 169 9.96 12.01 31.35
C ALA A 169 10.09 11.75 32.86
N LEU A 170 8.99 11.91 33.59
CA LEU A 170 8.87 11.48 34.98
C LEU A 170 8.37 10.03 34.99
N LEU A 171 9.26 9.06 35.17
CA LEU A 171 8.97 7.64 35.02
C LEU A 171 8.76 6.93 36.37
N ASN A 172 7.63 6.26 36.53
CA ASN A 172 7.39 5.33 37.62
C ASN A 172 7.57 3.89 37.12
N ARG A 173 8.67 3.25 37.52
CA ARG A 173 8.99 1.86 37.12
C ARG A 173 8.18 0.83 37.91
N SER A 174 7.51 1.23 38.99
CA SER A 174 6.67 0.33 39.78
C SER A 174 5.37 0.01 39.04
N SER A 175 5.05 -1.29 38.97
CA SER A 175 3.75 -1.80 38.49
C SER A 175 2.66 -1.82 39.57
N THR A 176 2.97 -1.41 40.81
CA THR A 176 2.04 -1.58 41.95
C THR A 176 1.80 -0.32 42.78
N THR A 177 2.75 0.61 42.83
CA THR A 177 2.69 1.78 43.73
C THR A 177 2.86 3.08 42.96
N PRO A 178 2.01 4.09 43.17
CA PRO A 178 2.26 5.44 42.67
C PRO A 178 3.57 6.01 43.24
N ALA A 179 4.23 6.89 42.49
CA ALA A 179 5.44 7.58 42.91
C ALA A 179 5.27 9.10 42.80
N THR A 180 5.64 9.86 43.84
CA THR A 180 5.75 11.32 43.75
C THR A 180 7.16 11.67 43.31
N ILE A 181 7.28 12.24 42.11
CA ILE A 181 8.56 12.51 41.45
C ILE A 181 8.74 14.03 41.38
N THR A 182 9.90 14.52 41.79
CA THR A 182 10.29 15.93 41.70
C THR A 182 11.44 16.08 40.70
N CYS A 183 11.20 16.86 39.66
CA CYS A 183 12.23 17.31 38.74
C CYS A 183 12.77 18.66 39.20
N TYR A 184 14.01 18.68 39.71
CA TYR A 184 14.73 19.92 39.98
C TYR A 184 15.34 20.44 38.68
N PHE A 185 15.14 21.71 38.37
CA PHE A 185 15.61 22.34 37.14
C PHE A 185 17.13 22.38 37.03
N THR A 186 17.85 22.34 38.15
CA THR A 186 19.31 22.16 38.16
C THR A 186 19.75 20.83 37.56
N ASN A 187 18.91 19.79 37.62
CA ASN A 187 19.21 18.48 37.01
C ASN A 187 19.02 18.50 35.49
N LEU A 188 18.38 19.54 34.96
CA LEU A 188 18.19 19.77 33.53
C LEU A 188 19.27 20.68 32.93
N ALA A 189 20.32 20.98 33.71
CA ALA A 189 21.35 21.97 33.43
C ALA A 189 20.81 23.38 33.21
N PHE A 190 19.78 23.74 33.99
CA PHE A 190 19.36 25.12 34.15
C PHE A 190 19.99 25.76 35.39
N GLN A 191 20.05 27.09 35.40
CA GLN A 191 20.59 27.86 36.52
C GLN A 191 19.76 27.66 37.79
N ALA A 192 20.41 27.61 38.95
CA ALA A 192 19.73 27.65 40.23
C ALA A 192 18.91 28.94 40.38
N GLY A 193 17.67 28.84 40.89
CA GLY A 193 16.74 29.97 40.93
C GLY A 193 16.04 30.28 39.61
N THR A 194 16.25 29.47 38.55
CA THR A 194 15.55 29.70 37.28
C THR A 194 14.04 29.55 37.46
N THR A 195 13.32 30.42 36.76
CA THR A 195 11.91 30.24 36.46
C THR A 195 11.77 29.52 35.12
N ALA A 196 10.89 28.52 35.01
CA ALA A 196 10.67 27.75 33.79
C ALA A 196 9.19 27.51 33.51
N THR A 197 8.79 27.49 32.24
CA THR A 197 7.44 27.12 31.83
C THR A 197 7.35 25.61 31.63
N VAL A 198 6.26 24.98 32.08
CA VAL A 198 6.05 23.53 32.00
C VAL A 198 4.77 23.24 31.21
N ARG A 199 4.87 22.35 30.22
CA ARG A 199 3.75 21.84 29.41
C ARG A 199 3.70 20.31 29.48
N ASP A 200 2.51 19.76 29.65
CA ASP A 200 2.22 18.32 29.54
C ASP A 200 1.86 17.95 28.10
N LEU A 201 2.64 17.06 27.49
CA LEU A 201 2.52 16.68 26.08
C LEU A 201 1.45 15.59 25.83
N TRP A 202 1.03 14.89 26.88
CA TRP A 202 -0.09 13.93 26.79
C TRP A 202 -1.43 14.62 27.06
N ALA A 203 -1.47 15.56 28.00
CA ALA A 203 -2.65 16.38 28.26
C ALA A 203 -2.82 17.54 27.27
N HIS A 204 -1.81 17.80 26.42
CA HIS A 204 -1.75 18.96 25.52
C HIS A 204 -1.97 20.30 26.24
N GLN A 205 -1.47 20.40 27.48
CA GLN A 205 -1.83 21.46 28.40
C GLN A 205 -0.60 22.19 28.95
N ASP A 206 -0.64 23.52 28.91
CA ASP A 206 0.33 24.35 29.64
C ASP A 206 -0.02 24.33 31.13
N LEU A 207 0.91 23.87 31.97
CA LEU A 207 0.73 23.76 33.42
C LEU A 207 1.13 25.03 34.16
N GLY A 208 1.76 25.97 33.45
CA GLY A 208 2.16 27.28 33.97
C GLY A 208 3.66 27.40 34.16
N THR A 209 4.04 28.25 35.12
CA THR A 209 5.42 28.67 35.36
C THR A 209 5.83 28.31 36.78
N PHE A 210 6.99 27.68 36.94
CA PHE A 210 7.51 27.16 38.20
C PHE A 210 8.93 27.68 38.44
N THR A 211 9.38 27.68 39.69
CA THR A 211 10.75 28.07 40.06
C THR A 211 11.42 26.91 40.76
N ASP A 212 12.69 26.66 40.43
CA ASP A 212 13.56 25.59 40.94
C ASP A 212 13.13 24.14 40.64
N SER A 213 11.84 23.80 40.65
CA SER A 213 11.38 22.44 40.40
C SER A 213 9.92 22.34 39.97
N TYR A 214 9.57 21.15 39.47
CA TYR A 214 8.20 20.70 39.24
C TYR A 214 8.00 19.31 39.86
N THR A 215 6.86 19.09 40.53
CA THR A 215 6.54 17.83 41.22
C THR A 215 5.20 17.29 40.75
N ALA A 216 5.15 15.99 40.45
CA ALA A 216 3.92 15.29 40.09
C ALA A 216 3.85 13.90 40.73
N THR A 217 2.63 13.38 40.92
CA THR A 217 2.41 11.99 41.35
C THR A 217 2.07 11.14 40.14
N ILE A 218 2.91 10.17 39.84
CA ILE A 218 2.83 9.30 38.67
C ILE A 218 2.23 7.96 39.09
N PRO A 219 1.17 7.46 38.41
CA PRO A 219 0.53 6.19 38.74
C PRO A 219 1.48 5.00 38.49
N PRO A 220 1.18 3.80 39.02
CA PRO A 220 1.89 2.59 38.62
C PRO A 220 1.87 2.40 37.10
N PHE A 221 2.93 1.85 36.52
CA PHE A 221 3.18 1.76 35.08
C PHE A 221 3.34 3.10 34.34
N GLY A 222 3.20 4.22 35.05
CA GLY A 222 2.98 5.52 34.44
C GLY A 222 4.26 6.29 34.14
N SER A 223 4.10 7.24 33.24
CA SER A 223 5.04 8.32 33.00
C SER A 223 4.28 9.62 32.73
N MET A 224 4.97 10.75 32.91
CA MET A 224 4.52 12.05 32.43
C MET A 224 5.60 12.59 31.49
N LEU A 225 5.21 13.01 30.29
CA LEU A 225 6.11 13.62 29.32
C LEU A 225 5.87 15.13 29.29
N LEU A 226 6.91 15.88 29.64
CA LEU A 226 6.86 17.32 29.81
C LEU A 226 7.77 18.01 28.80
N LYS A 227 7.37 19.19 28.32
CA LYS A 227 8.28 20.18 27.74
C LYS A 227 8.52 21.28 28.76
N ILE A 228 9.79 21.50 29.10
CA ILE A 228 10.22 22.51 30.07
C ILE A 228 11.15 23.50 29.37
N VAL A 229 10.83 24.80 29.46
CA VAL A 229 11.63 25.89 28.90
C VAL A 229 12.15 26.76 30.04
N GLY A 230 13.47 26.84 30.18
CA GLY A 230 14.16 27.54 31.28
C GLY A 230 15.44 28.24 30.83
N THR A 231 16.21 28.73 31.80
CA THR A 231 17.48 29.43 31.54
C THR A 231 18.66 28.46 31.66
N PRO A 232 19.40 28.16 30.56
CA PRO A 232 20.55 27.25 30.62
C PRO A 232 21.70 27.83 31.44
N ILE A 233 22.56 26.94 31.94
CA ILE A 233 23.83 27.35 32.56
C ILE A 233 24.69 28.17 31.56
N PRO A 234 25.45 29.17 32.03
CA PRO A 234 26.29 29.99 31.13
C PRO A 234 27.41 29.16 30.47
N ALA A 235 27.75 29.53 29.23
CA ALA A 235 28.90 28.98 28.51
C ALA A 235 30.25 29.22 29.25
N PRO A 236 31.33 28.53 28.88
CA PRO A 236 32.64 28.72 29.49
C PRO A 236 33.15 30.18 29.35
N PRO A 237 33.65 30.80 30.44
CA PRO A 237 34.24 32.14 30.37
C PRO A 237 35.59 32.16 29.63
N LEU A 238 36.09 33.35 29.31
CA LEU A 238 37.40 33.55 28.66
C LEU A 238 38.55 32.87 29.43
N GLY A 239 39.42 32.14 28.72
CA GLY A 239 40.59 31.45 29.27
C GLY A 239 40.47 29.92 29.27
N THR A 240 41.32 29.27 30.06
CA THR A 240 41.31 27.80 30.27
C THR A 240 40.29 27.43 31.33
N ASN A 241 39.37 26.52 30.99
CA ASN A 241 38.30 26.07 31.85
C ASN A 241 38.35 24.56 32.01
N TYR A 242 38.71 24.11 33.21
CA TYR A 242 38.66 22.69 33.55
C TYR A 242 37.22 22.20 33.56
N LEU A 243 36.95 21.09 32.86
CA LEU A 243 35.61 20.55 32.75
C LEU A 243 35.10 20.03 34.10
N SER A 244 35.98 19.55 34.97
CA SER A 244 35.63 19.12 36.34
C SER A 244 35.14 20.24 37.26
N ASP A 245 35.39 21.51 36.93
CA ASP A 245 34.86 22.68 37.66
C ASP A 245 33.52 23.19 37.11
N ARG A 246 33.05 22.58 36.02
CA ARG A 246 31.83 23.00 35.32
C ARG A 246 30.70 22.03 35.57
N GLN A 247 29.47 22.54 35.49
CA GLN A 247 28.29 21.71 35.49
C GLN A 247 28.07 21.16 34.07
N PRO A 248 28.01 19.83 33.87
CA PRO A 248 27.66 19.26 32.57
C PRO A 248 26.15 19.36 32.30
N VAL A 249 25.79 19.24 31.03
CA VAL A 249 24.39 19.13 30.58
C VAL A 249 23.77 17.84 31.10
N TYR A 250 24.48 16.74 30.89
CA TYR A 250 24.22 15.46 31.54
C TYR A 250 25.53 14.72 31.81
N ARG A 251 25.48 13.76 32.74
CA ARG A 251 26.58 12.83 33.01
C ARG A 251 26.03 11.52 33.54
N TYR A 252 26.56 10.39 33.08
CA TYR A 252 26.18 9.07 33.59
C TYR A 252 27.32 8.06 33.48
N THR A 253 27.19 6.96 34.23
CA THR A 253 28.02 5.75 34.12
C THR A 253 27.09 4.53 34.11
N GLY A 254 27.47 3.49 33.36
CA GLY A 254 26.67 2.29 33.06
C GLY A 254 26.72 1.22 34.14
N TRP A 255 27.37 1.51 35.27
CA TRP A 255 27.46 0.66 36.47
C TRP A 255 26.75 1.34 37.65
N PRO A 256 26.23 0.57 38.64
CA PRO A 256 25.00 0.90 39.39
C PRO A 256 25.01 2.27 40.11
N SER A 257 23.81 2.85 40.29
CA SER A 257 23.48 4.20 40.83
C SER A 257 24.30 4.78 41.99
N TRP A 258 25.04 3.97 42.74
CA TRP A 258 25.93 4.44 43.80
C TRP A 258 27.32 4.86 43.29
N LEU A 259 27.65 4.52 42.04
CA LEU A 259 28.84 4.95 41.33
C LEU A 259 28.47 6.15 40.44
N SER A 260 29.04 7.31 40.69
CA SER A 260 28.80 8.52 39.89
C SER A 260 30.10 9.00 39.28
N VAL A 261 30.01 9.67 38.12
CA VAL A 261 31.14 10.41 37.54
C VAL A 261 31.84 11.26 38.60
N SER A 262 33.16 11.08 38.73
CA SER A 262 33.99 11.70 39.74
C SER A 262 34.72 12.90 39.17
N ASN A 263 34.66 14.04 39.86
CA ASN A 263 35.45 15.22 39.51
C ASN A 263 36.75 15.21 40.32
N ASP A 264 37.89 15.37 39.64
CA ASP A 264 39.23 15.46 40.22
C ASP A 264 39.68 14.22 41.03
N SER A 265 39.02 13.08 40.82
CA SER A 265 39.40 11.78 41.36
C SER A 265 39.01 10.68 40.38
N SER A 266 39.69 9.53 40.44
CA SER A 266 39.30 8.31 39.75
C SER A 266 37.88 7.89 40.16
N ILE A 267 37.28 6.98 39.41
CA ILE A 267 35.97 6.42 39.77
C ILE A 267 36.03 5.60 41.07
N GLY A 268 37.21 5.05 41.43
CA GLY A 268 37.48 4.42 42.74
C GLY A 268 37.68 5.39 43.90
N GLY A 269 37.69 6.71 43.65
CA GLY A 269 37.86 7.76 44.66
C GLY A 269 39.32 8.05 45.02
N ASN A 270 40.27 7.56 44.21
CA ASN A 270 41.70 7.84 44.35
C ASN A 270 42.12 9.05 43.49
N PRO A 271 43.34 9.61 43.66
CA PRO A 271 43.86 10.59 42.71
C PRO A 271 43.95 9.98 41.31
N ILE A 272 43.50 10.73 40.29
CA ILE A 272 43.61 10.32 38.87
C ILE A 272 45.08 10.08 38.54
N THR A 273 45.43 8.85 38.18
CA THR A 273 46.82 8.46 37.90
C THR A 273 46.91 7.64 36.63
N LEU A 274 47.66 8.14 35.64
CA LEU A 274 47.86 7.45 34.37
C LEU A 274 49.36 7.28 34.09
N GLY A 275 49.83 6.03 33.99
CA GLY A 275 51.22 5.72 33.67
C GLY A 275 52.21 6.23 34.73
N GLY A 276 51.80 6.26 35.99
CA GLY A 276 52.54 6.77 37.13
C GLY A 276 52.50 8.29 37.31
N VAL A 277 51.78 9.03 36.46
CA VAL A 277 51.62 10.49 36.57
C VAL A 277 50.29 10.81 37.24
N VAL A 278 50.34 11.58 38.33
CA VAL A 278 49.14 12.04 39.06
C VAL A 278 48.64 13.36 38.47
N TYR A 279 47.35 13.41 38.17
CA TYR A 279 46.70 14.60 37.61
C TYR A 279 45.74 15.23 38.64
N PRO A 280 45.93 16.51 39.02
CA PRO A 280 45.07 17.16 40.00
C PRO A 280 43.65 17.49 39.50
N LYS A 281 43.48 17.56 38.17
CA LYS A 281 42.23 17.90 37.51
C LYS A 281 41.85 16.80 36.54
N GLY A 282 40.56 16.53 36.41
CA GLY A 282 40.06 15.57 35.43
C GLY A 282 38.71 14.99 35.82
N ILE A 283 38.23 14.06 35.00
CA ILE A 283 36.96 13.37 35.22
C ILE A 283 37.20 11.86 35.20
N GLY A 284 36.97 11.20 36.33
CA GLY A 284 37.02 9.75 36.46
C GLY A 284 35.65 9.12 36.19
N VAL A 285 35.62 8.09 35.36
CA VAL A 285 34.42 7.37 34.95
C VAL A 285 34.64 5.85 34.94
N ASN A 286 33.56 5.08 34.82
CA ASN A 286 33.62 3.66 34.45
C ASN A 286 32.97 3.52 33.07
N ALA A 287 33.41 2.56 32.25
CA ALA A 287 32.66 2.20 31.06
C ALA A 287 31.32 1.53 31.45
N ARG A 288 30.21 1.74 30.74
CA ARG A 288 30.01 2.72 29.67
C ARG A 288 29.61 4.07 30.25
N SER A 289 30.13 5.18 29.76
CA SER A 289 29.78 6.51 30.31
C SER A 289 29.67 7.58 29.23
N GLY A 290 28.95 8.64 29.57
CA GLY A 290 28.77 9.83 28.74
C GLY A 290 28.73 11.09 29.59
N VAL A 291 29.41 12.15 29.14
CA VAL A 291 29.38 13.48 29.76
C VAL A 291 29.26 14.54 28.67
N GLU A 292 28.24 15.38 28.73
CA GLU A 292 28.02 16.48 27.78
C GLU A 292 28.26 17.84 28.41
N TYR A 293 28.89 18.76 27.68
CA TYR A 293 29.03 20.17 28.03
C TYR A 293 28.48 21.11 26.95
N ASP A 294 27.84 22.19 27.40
CA ASP A 294 27.54 23.36 26.56
C ASP A 294 28.79 24.25 26.47
N LEU A 295 29.33 24.38 25.25
CA LEU A 295 30.52 25.17 24.94
C LEU A 295 30.21 26.58 24.43
N GLY A 296 28.94 26.93 24.22
CA GLY A 296 28.57 28.27 23.76
C GLY A 296 28.74 28.53 22.26
N GLY A 297 29.60 27.77 21.57
CA GLY A 297 30.17 28.15 20.27
C GLY A 297 31.42 29.05 20.38
N ASP A 298 31.94 29.22 21.61
CA ASP A 298 33.00 30.18 21.95
C ASP A 298 34.37 29.51 22.21
N CYS A 299 34.37 28.20 22.45
CA CYS A 299 35.59 27.44 22.73
C CYS A 299 36.37 27.19 21.43
N SER A 300 37.70 27.14 21.51
CA SER A 300 38.59 26.88 20.37
C SER A 300 39.45 25.63 20.53
N GLN A 301 39.54 25.07 21.74
CA GLN A 301 40.31 23.85 22.00
C GLN A 301 39.64 23.01 23.08
N PHE A 302 39.65 21.69 22.89
CA PHE A 302 39.45 20.69 23.93
C PHE A 302 40.75 19.90 24.12
N HIS A 303 41.18 19.77 25.37
CA HIS A 303 42.36 19.02 25.77
C HIS A 303 42.00 17.98 26.83
N ALA A 304 42.60 16.79 26.76
CA ALA A 304 42.62 15.80 27.83
C ALA A 304 43.79 14.82 27.68
N VAL A 305 44.21 14.18 28.77
CA VAL A 305 45.02 12.97 28.78
C VAL A 305 44.12 11.80 29.16
N ILE A 306 44.03 10.79 28.30
CA ILE A 306 43.13 9.65 28.45
C ILE A 306 43.87 8.37 28.75
N GLY A 307 43.26 7.50 29.57
CA GLY A 307 43.75 6.17 29.87
C GLY A 307 42.90 5.44 30.90
N VAL A 308 43.21 4.16 31.12
CA VAL A 308 42.67 3.39 32.24
C VAL A 308 43.48 3.75 33.49
N ASP A 309 42.82 4.07 34.60
CA ASP A 309 43.46 4.51 35.85
C ASP A 309 44.40 3.42 36.39
N ASP A 310 45.57 3.83 36.89
CA ASP A 310 46.57 2.93 37.46
C ASP A 310 46.04 2.11 38.65
N GLU A 311 44.94 2.52 39.30
CA GLU A 311 44.31 1.83 40.44
C GLU A 311 43.87 0.40 40.11
N VAL A 312 43.57 0.12 38.83
CA VAL A 312 43.19 -1.22 38.38
C VAL A 312 44.37 -2.03 37.82
N GLY A 313 45.58 -1.45 37.79
CA GLY A 313 46.78 -2.08 37.24
C GLY A 313 46.63 -2.40 35.76
N SER A 314 46.98 -3.62 35.33
CA SER A 314 46.88 -4.03 33.92
C SER A 314 45.49 -4.56 33.50
N ASN A 315 44.48 -4.40 34.35
CA ASN A 315 43.11 -4.82 34.08
C ASN A 315 42.33 -3.70 33.37
N GLY A 316 41.15 -4.03 32.83
CA GLY A 316 40.27 -3.07 32.17
C GLY A 316 40.62 -2.82 30.71
N SER A 317 39.59 -2.49 29.92
CA SER A 317 39.65 -2.31 28.48
C SER A 317 38.54 -1.36 28.03
N VAL A 318 38.92 -0.21 27.47
CA VAL A 318 37.99 0.87 27.17
C VAL A 318 38.23 1.48 25.79
N ILE A 319 37.23 2.19 25.27
CA ILE A 319 37.33 3.02 24.07
C ILE A 319 36.87 4.43 24.42
N PHE A 320 37.75 5.42 24.27
CA PHE A 320 37.43 6.83 24.43
C PHE A 320 36.97 7.42 23.10
N GLN A 321 35.85 8.15 23.13
CA GLN A 321 35.28 8.79 21.96
C GLN A 321 34.88 10.23 22.31
N VAL A 322 35.10 11.16 21.37
CA VAL A 322 34.67 12.56 21.52
C VAL A 322 33.77 12.91 20.36
N PHE A 323 32.61 13.47 20.68
CA PHE A 323 31.66 13.99 19.72
C PHE A 323 31.53 15.49 19.90
N ALA A 324 31.71 16.23 18.81
CA ALA A 324 31.41 17.65 18.74
C ALA A 324 30.12 17.81 17.96
N ASP A 325 29.10 18.41 18.57
CA ASP A 325 27.86 18.73 17.87
C ASP A 325 27.25 17.48 17.22
N GLY A 326 27.26 16.36 17.96
CA GLY A 326 26.81 15.09 17.43
C GLY A 326 27.62 14.56 16.25
N GLN A 327 28.87 14.95 16.03
CA GLN A 327 29.79 14.30 15.08
C GLN A 327 30.98 13.71 15.83
N GLN A 328 31.32 12.44 15.60
CA GLN A 328 32.52 11.85 16.18
C GLN A 328 33.77 12.50 15.58
N ILE A 329 34.58 13.13 16.44
CA ILE A 329 35.83 13.81 16.06
C ILE A 329 37.08 13.13 16.61
N TYR A 330 36.90 12.14 17.51
CA TYR A 330 38.00 11.35 18.05
C TYR A 330 37.56 9.94 18.43
N ASP A 331 38.47 8.97 18.25
CA ASP A 331 38.36 7.58 18.70
C ASP A 331 39.74 7.10 19.14
N SER A 332 39.87 6.57 20.35
CA SER A 332 41.17 6.07 20.83
C SER A 332 41.56 4.71 20.27
N GLY A 333 40.62 3.96 19.69
CA GLY A 333 40.66 2.50 19.64
C GLY A 333 40.65 1.89 21.06
N VAL A 334 40.80 0.57 21.14
CA VAL A 334 40.87 -0.12 22.44
C VAL A 334 42.14 0.30 23.20
N MET A 335 41.94 0.75 24.43
CA MET A 335 42.98 1.04 25.42
C MET A 335 42.78 0.13 26.63
N THR A 336 43.83 -0.55 27.06
CA THR A 336 43.83 -1.43 28.23
C THR A 336 44.58 -0.80 29.40
N GLY A 337 44.47 -1.35 30.62
CA GLY A 337 45.31 -0.95 31.76
C GLY A 337 46.83 -1.06 31.52
N GLY A 338 47.26 -1.80 30.50
CA GLY A 338 48.67 -1.85 30.06
C GLY A 338 49.04 -0.86 28.96
N SER A 339 48.08 -0.09 28.43
CA SER A 339 48.30 0.86 27.33
C SER A 339 48.90 2.16 27.85
N PRO A 340 49.83 2.80 27.12
CA PRO A 340 50.28 4.14 27.47
C PRO A 340 49.13 5.14 27.37
N ALA A 341 49.11 6.12 28.28
CA ALA A 341 48.19 7.24 28.20
C ALA A 341 48.33 7.99 26.87
N LYS A 342 47.22 8.54 26.35
CA LYS A 342 47.19 9.32 25.11
C LYS A 342 46.76 10.75 25.39
N THR A 343 47.35 11.70 24.70
CA THR A 343 46.89 13.10 24.72
C THR A 343 45.89 13.33 23.60
N VAL A 344 44.79 13.99 23.92
CA VAL A 344 43.73 14.42 23.02
C VAL A 344 43.75 15.93 22.97
N ASP A 345 44.02 16.48 21.78
CA ASP A 345 44.03 17.92 21.50
C ASP A 345 43.20 18.17 20.25
N LEU A 346 41.98 18.67 20.42
CA LEU A 346 40.99 18.84 19.35
C LEU A 346 40.59 20.30 19.20
N ASP A 347 40.49 20.76 17.95
CA ASP A 347 39.87 22.04 17.62
C ASP A 347 38.34 21.89 17.78
N VAL A 348 37.76 22.74 18.62
CA VAL A 348 36.31 22.79 18.88
C VAL A 348 35.74 24.17 18.57
N THR A 349 36.40 24.94 17.70
CA THR A 349 35.94 26.25 17.26
C THR A 349 34.53 26.17 16.67
N GLY A 350 33.61 26.97 17.23
CA GLY A 350 32.21 27.02 16.80
C GLY A 350 31.37 25.84 17.28
N VAL A 351 31.94 24.91 18.06
CA VAL A 351 31.21 23.78 18.63
C VAL A 351 30.32 24.25 19.77
N ARG A 352 29.06 23.83 19.77
CA ARG A 352 28.12 24.13 20.84
C ARG A 352 28.04 22.98 21.86
N ARG A 353 28.08 21.73 21.41
CA ARG A 353 27.96 20.53 22.25
C ARG A 353 29.24 19.72 22.22
N LEU A 354 29.77 19.39 23.38
CA LEU A 354 30.90 18.47 23.51
C LEU A 354 30.48 17.27 24.34
N VAL A 355 30.46 16.09 23.72
CA VAL A 355 30.16 14.82 24.39
C VAL A 355 31.43 13.98 24.48
N MET A 356 31.77 13.57 25.70
CA MET A 356 32.85 12.66 26.03
C MET A 356 32.24 11.29 26.39
N GLY A 357 32.53 10.27 25.58
CA GLY A 357 31.98 8.93 25.73
C GLY A 357 33.07 7.89 26.00
N VAL A 358 32.77 6.91 26.85
CA VAL A 358 33.64 5.74 27.09
C VAL A 358 32.85 4.45 26.87
N GLY A 359 33.31 3.61 25.95
CA GLY A 359 32.81 2.25 25.71
C GLY A 359 33.65 1.17 26.40
N ASP A 360 33.08 -0.03 26.55
CA ASP A 360 33.63 -1.19 27.30
C ASP A 360 34.38 -2.21 26.43
N ALA A 361 34.79 -1.82 25.22
CA ALA A 361 35.60 -2.64 24.29
C ALA A 361 35.12 -4.10 24.03
N ASP A 362 33.84 -4.40 24.29
CA ASP A 362 33.18 -5.70 24.18
C ASP A 362 33.69 -6.82 25.09
N ASP A 363 34.40 -6.52 26.18
CA ASP A 363 34.76 -7.49 27.22
C ASP A 363 34.03 -7.28 28.56
N GLY A 364 33.15 -6.28 28.61
CA GLY A 364 32.31 -5.95 29.75
C GLY A 364 33.03 -5.04 30.75
N THR A 365 32.27 -4.38 31.62
CA THR A 365 32.68 -3.18 32.35
C THR A 365 33.57 -3.40 33.58
N SER A 366 34.24 -4.53 33.67
CA SER A 366 34.99 -4.91 34.89
C SER A 366 36.38 -4.28 34.92
N ASN A 367 36.62 -3.39 35.88
CA ASN A 367 37.87 -2.61 36.00
C ASN A 367 38.07 -1.57 34.89
N ASP A 368 37.01 -1.18 34.19
CA ASP A 368 37.06 -0.18 33.11
C ASP A 368 37.07 1.25 33.66
N HIS A 369 37.92 1.48 34.66
CA HIS A 369 38.08 2.75 35.34
C HIS A 369 38.88 3.67 34.42
N ALA A 370 38.16 4.53 33.69
CA ALA A 370 38.70 5.39 32.65
C ALA A 370 38.77 6.82 33.14
N ASP A 371 39.86 7.52 32.81
CA ASP A 371 40.02 8.93 33.17
C ASP A 371 40.17 9.83 31.96
N TRP A 372 39.47 10.96 32.02
CA TRP A 372 39.74 12.15 31.25
C TRP A 372 40.60 13.09 32.12
N ALA A 373 41.87 12.74 32.29
CA ALA A 373 42.81 13.50 33.09
C ALA A 373 43.17 14.85 32.43
N ASP A 374 43.40 15.89 33.24
CA ASP A 374 43.69 17.26 32.78
C ASP A 374 42.67 17.80 31.75
N ALA A 375 41.41 17.38 31.83
CA ALA A 375 40.39 17.73 30.83
C ALA A 375 39.95 19.19 30.93
N TYR A 376 40.21 20.00 29.89
CA TYR A 376 39.81 21.41 29.82
C TYR A 376 39.40 21.86 28.42
N VAL A 377 38.67 22.98 28.37
CA VAL A 377 38.41 23.74 27.14
C VAL A 377 39.01 25.13 27.22
N VAL A 378 39.41 25.69 26.07
CA VAL A 378 39.97 27.05 25.98
C VAL A 378 39.01 27.96 25.23
N VAL A 379 38.71 29.12 25.82
CA VAL A 379 37.96 30.21 25.17
C VAL A 379 38.93 31.35 24.89
N THR A 380 39.09 31.68 23.60
CA THR A 380 39.96 32.79 23.15
C THR A 380 39.17 34.04 22.73
N ASN A 381 37.87 33.89 22.44
CA ASN A 381 36.94 34.96 22.13
C ASN A 381 35.53 34.55 22.61
N THR A 382 34.75 35.49 23.17
CA THR A 382 33.38 35.25 23.64
C THR A 382 32.32 35.64 22.60
N THR A 383 32.71 35.74 21.34
CA THR A 383 31.77 35.98 20.24
C THR A 383 31.45 34.63 19.62
N PRO A 384 30.19 34.17 19.66
CA PRO A 384 29.81 32.90 19.07
C PRO A 384 30.23 32.85 17.60
N GLN A 385 30.84 31.75 17.18
CA GLN A 385 31.23 31.55 15.79
C GLN A 385 30.08 30.93 14.98
N PRO A 386 30.04 31.14 13.63
CA PRO A 386 29.16 30.38 12.76
C PRO A 386 29.35 28.86 12.95
N PRO A 387 28.40 28.02 12.48
CA PRO A 387 28.54 26.57 12.58
C PRO A 387 29.85 26.09 11.94
N HIS A 388 30.28 24.87 12.25
CA HIS A 388 31.44 24.29 11.56
C HIS A 388 31.10 24.00 10.07
N ALA A 389 32.13 23.79 9.24
CA ALA A 389 31.93 23.41 7.84
C ALA A 389 31.28 22.01 7.75
N PRO A 390 30.27 21.80 6.89
CA PRO A 390 29.73 20.47 6.64
C PRO A 390 30.82 19.46 6.25
N THR A 391 30.73 18.25 6.79
CA THR A 391 31.66 17.15 6.50
C THR A 391 30.98 16.05 5.69
N GLY A 392 31.76 15.12 5.14
CA GLY A 392 31.22 13.96 4.44
C GLY A 392 30.40 14.28 3.18
N LEU A 393 30.62 15.44 2.56
CA LEU A 393 29.95 15.79 1.31
C LEU A 393 30.33 14.75 0.24
N THR A 394 29.31 14.12 -0.31
CA THR A 394 29.41 13.19 -1.44
C THR A 394 28.51 13.70 -2.56
N ALA A 395 28.97 13.51 -3.79
CA ALA A 395 28.21 13.80 -5.00
C ALA A 395 28.01 12.50 -5.76
N ILE A 396 26.77 12.01 -5.75
CA ILE A 396 26.38 10.75 -6.39
C ILE A 396 25.87 11.10 -7.79
N ALA A 397 26.59 10.61 -8.80
CA ALA A 397 26.27 10.84 -10.19
C ALA A 397 25.12 9.95 -10.67
N GLY A 398 24.11 10.56 -11.29
CA GLY A 398 23.08 9.91 -12.08
C GLY A 398 22.71 10.80 -13.27
N ASP A 399 21.44 10.79 -13.68
CA ASP A 399 20.90 11.78 -14.61
C ASP A 399 20.80 13.19 -14.02
N GLN A 400 20.76 13.24 -12.70
CA GLN A 400 20.95 14.39 -11.84
C GLN A 400 22.10 14.10 -10.89
N ILE A 401 22.60 15.11 -10.16
CA ILE A 401 23.62 14.87 -9.12
C ILE A 401 22.97 14.99 -7.75
N ARG A 402 22.90 13.87 -7.03
CA ARG A 402 22.43 13.88 -5.64
C ARG A 402 23.61 14.15 -4.71
N LEU A 403 23.49 15.18 -3.91
CA LEU A 403 24.45 15.59 -2.91
C LEU A 403 23.93 15.15 -1.53
N THR A 404 24.76 14.47 -0.77
CA THR A 404 24.51 14.16 0.64
C THR A 404 25.72 14.53 1.45
N TRP A 405 25.51 15.07 2.64
CA TRP A 405 26.57 15.41 3.59
C TRP A 405 26.14 15.04 5.00
N ASN A 406 27.06 15.08 5.94
CA ASN A 406 26.72 14.94 7.35
C ASN A 406 26.02 16.22 7.82
N PRO A 407 24.86 16.14 8.49
CA PRO A 407 24.25 17.31 9.11
C PRO A 407 25.25 18.00 10.05
N THR A 408 25.45 19.30 9.83
CA THR A 408 26.09 20.21 10.77
C THR A 408 25.06 20.61 11.82
N VAL A 409 25.29 20.20 13.06
CA VAL A 409 24.46 20.62 14.20
C VAL A 409 24.58 22.13 14.41
N CYS A 410 23.50 22.76 14.86
CA CYS A 410 23.25 24.21 14.84
C CYS A 410 23.05 24.84 13.44
N ALA A 411 23.15 24.09 12.35
CA ALA A 411 22.75 24.58 11.04
C ALA A 411 21.22 24.60 10.94
N THR A 412 20.67 25.79 10.68
CA THR A 412 19.26 26.00 10.34
C THR A 412 18.99 25.77 8.85
N ASN A 413 20.03 25.84 8.02
CA ASN A 413 19.98 25.68 6.57
C ASN A 413 21.39 25.40 6.03
N TYR A 414 21.49 24.97 4.77
CA TYR A 414 22.74 24.80 4.05
C TYR A 414 22.73 25.58 2.73
N ASN A 415 23.83 26.23 2.38
CA ASN A 415 24.05 26.76 1.05
C ASN A 415 24.79 25.72 0.21
N ILE A 416 24.19 25.29 -0.89
CA ILE A 416 24.81 24.35 -1.82
C ILE A 416 25.40 25.16 -2.97
N LYS A 417 26.69 24.98 -3.21
CA LYS A 417 27.45 25.76 -4.20
C LYS A 417 28.10 24.84 -5.21
N ARG A 418 28.18 25.30 -6.46
CA ARG A 418 28.68 24.53 -7.61
C ARG A 418 29.67 25.33 -8.43
N ALA A 419 30.66 24.65 -9.00
CA ALA A 419 31.60 25.15 -10.00
C ALA A 419 31.82 24.10 -11.12
N THR A 420 32.34 24.53 -12.27
CA THR A 420 32.79 23.65 -13.37
C THR A 420 34.30 23.46 -13.42
N VAL A 421 35.02 24.05 -12.45
CA VAL A 421 36.47 23.97 -12.28
C VAL A 421 36.75 23.70 -10.81
N SER A 422 37.68 22.77 -10.54
CA SER A 422 38.08 22.43 -9.17
C SER A 422 38.64 23.65 -8.45
N GLY A 423 38.22 23.87 -7.20
CA GLY A 423 38.59 25.02 -6.38
C GLY A 423 37.73 26.27 -6.61
N GLY A 424 36.76 26.23 -7.53
CA GLY A 424 35.84 27.33 -7.80
C GLY A 424 36.24 28.24 -8.98
N PRO A 425 35.62 29.43 -9.11
CA PRO A 425 34.67 30.05 -8.19
C PRO A 425 33.32 29.31 -8.12
N TYR A 426 32.78 29.17 -6.91
CA TYR A 426 31.50 28.51 -6.69
C TYR A 426 30.33 29.49 -6.70
N THR A 427 29.21 29.07 -7.28
CA THR A 427 27.92 29.79 -7.24
C THR A 427 26.90 29.01 -6.44
N ILE A 428 26.10 29.68 -5.61
CA ILE A 428 24.97 29.05 -4.90
C ILE A 428 23.95 28.57 -5.94
N ILE A 429 23.60 27.29 -5.89
CA ILE A 429 22.59 26.67 -6.76
C ILE A 429 21.28 26.37 -6.04
N GLY A 430 21.30 26.41 -4.70
CA GLY A 430 20.12 26.20 -3.87
C GLY A 430 20.48 26.19 -2.39
N THR A 431 19.45 26.11 -1.56
CA THR A 431 19.58 25.89 -0.13
C THR A 431 18.77 24.69 0.30
N SER A 432 19.20 23.98 1.35
CA SER A 432 18.44 22.85 1.89
C SER A 432 18.41 22.90 3.42
N PRO A 433 17.26 22.74 4.08
CA PRO A 433 17.17 22.68 5.55
C PRO A 433 17.65 21.32 6.11
N ILE A 434 17.88 20.33 5.24
CA ILE A 434 18.34 18.99 5.58
C ILE A 434 19.61 18.66 4.78
N ALA A 435 20.38 17.66 5.21
CA ALA A 435 21.72 17.38 4.67
C ALA A 435 21.71 16.62 3.32
N VAL A 436 20.78 16.98 2.44
CA VAL A 436 20.61 16.41 1.10
C VAL A 436 20.09 17.47 0.14
N LEU A 437 20.56 17.42 -1.10
CA LEU A 437 19.99 18.17 -2.23
C LEU A 437 20.22 17.40 -3.53
N THR A 438 19.26 17.42 -4.44
CA THR A 438 19.45 16.91 -5.80
C THR A 438 19.61 18.08 -6.77
N ASP A 439 20.78 18.20 -7.40
CA ASP A 439 21.03 19.16 -8.47
C ASP A 439 20.50 18.61 -9.79
N THR A 440 19.33 19.10 -10.18
CA THR A 440 18.64 18.73 -11.41
C THR A 440 19.11 19.54 -12.63
N ASN A 441 19.86 20.63 -12.41
CA ASN A 441 20.27 21.58 -13.45
C ASN A 441 21.69 21.31 -13.93
N VAL A 442 21.98 20.05 -14.27
CA VAL A 442 23.30 19.56 -14.67
C VAL A 442 23.31 19.12 -16.13
N THR A 443 24.44 19.31 -16.81
CA THR A 443 24.62 18.88 -18.20
C THR A 443 25.40 17.56 -18.26
N MET A 444 24.88 16.60 -19.04
CA MET A 444 25.51 15.29 -19.21
C MET A 444 26.97 15.38 -19.65
N GLY A 445 27.84 14.62 -18.98
CA GLY A 445 29.27 14.55 -19.26
C GLY A 445 30.08 15.79 -18.82
N VAL A 446 29.46 16.83 -18.26
CA VAL A 446 30.16 17.97 -17.68
C VAL A 446 30.54 17.65 -16.23
N THR A 447 31.81 17.75 -15.88
CA THR A 447 32.25 17.59 -14.49
C THR A 447 31.90 18.83 -13.66
N TYR A 448 31.24 18.61 -12.54
CA TYR A 448 30.90 19.62 -11.56
C TYR A 448 31.60 19.35 -10.23
N TYR A 449 31.90 20.45 -9.56
CA TYR A 449 32.54 20.48 -8.26
C TYR A 449 31.60 21.18 -7.27
N TYR A 450 31.31 20.54 -6.16
CA TYR A 450 30.33 20.96 -5.17
C TYR A 450 31.00 21.22 -3.84
N VAL A 451 30.53 22.26 -3.17
CA VAL A 451 30.81 22.52 -1.76
C VAL A 451 29.53 22.94 -1.08
N VAL A 452 29.40 22.62 0.20
CA VAL A 452 28.26 23.00 1.02
C VAL A 452 28.76 23.78 2.23
N SER A 453 28.07 24.84 2.61
CA SER A 453 28.29 25.57 3.87
C SER A 453 27.02 25.54 4.71
N ALA A 454 27.20 25.54 6.03
CA ALA A 454 26.12 25.55 7.01
C ALA A 454 25.75 27.00 7.38
N MET A 455 24.48 27.23 7.68
CA MET A 455 23.94 28.54 8.05
C MET A 455 23.26 28.48 9.41
N SER A 456 23.53 29.45 10.28
CA SER A 456 22.72 29.70 11.49
C SER A 456 22.36 31.18 11.61
N SER A 457 21.67 31.55 12.69
CA SER A 457 21.43 32.95 13.05
C SER A 457 22.72 33.74 13.33
N ILE A 458 23.85 33.06 13.54
CA ILE A 458 25.15 33.67 13.83
C ILE A 458 25.92 33.94 12.52
N GLY A 459 25.73 33.12 11.48
CA GLY A 459 26.35 33.33 10.18
C GLY A 459 26.53 32.05 9.35
N GLU A 460 27.23 32.21 8.23
CA GLU A 460 27.60 31.13 7.32
C GLU A 460 28.96 30.54 7.69
N SER A 461 29.08 29.22 7.67
CA SER A 461 30.36 28.52 7.87
C SER A 461 31.27 28.56 6.64
N SER A 462 32.51 28.13 6.80
CA SER A 462 33.37 27.84 5.64
C SER A 462 32.81 26.67 4.83
N ASN A 463 33.17 26.63 3.54
CA ASN A 463 32.78 25.53 2.66
C ASN A 463 33.33 24.18 3.17
N SER A 464 32.55 23.12 2.95
CA SER A 464 32.99 21.73 3.06
C SER A 464 34.19 21.43 2.17
N LEU A 465 34.78 20.25 2.35
CA LEU A 465 35.62 19.66 1.31
C LEU A 465 34.84 19.54 -0.01
N GLU A 466 35.55 19.72 -1.12
CA GLU A 466 34.98 19.65 -2.47
C GLU A 466 34.60 18.20 -2.81
N ALA A 467 33.36 18.01 -3.25
CA ALA A 467 32.91 16.78 -3.88
C ALA A 467 32.85 16.97 -5.40
N VAL A 468 33.21 15.94 -6.15
CA VAL A 468 33.23 15.97 -7.61
C VAL A 468 32.30 14.90 -8.16
N ALA A 469 31.48 15.28 -9.14
CA ALA A 469 30.66 14.35 -9.91
C ALA A 469 30.47 14.87 -11.33
N SER A 470 30.42 13.93 -12.27
CA SER A 470 29.99 14.22 -13.64
C SER A 470 28.66 13.49 -13.85
N PRO A 471 27.57 14.17 -14.24
CA PRO A 471 26.30 13.51 -14.49
C PRO A 471 26.54 12.48 -15.59
N CYS A 472 26.08 11.27 -15.32
CA CYS A 472 26.08 10.22 -16.30
C CYS A 472 24.76 9.46 -16.22
N ALA A 473 24.02 9.48 -17.32
CA ALA A 473 22.80 8.71 -17.45
C ALA A 473 23.14 7.22 -17.50
N MET A 474 22.49 6.45 -16.64
CA MET A 474 22.20 5.06 -16.94
C MET A 474 21.52 5.01 -18.31
N PRO A 475 21.90 4.08 -19.20
CA PRO A 475 21.22 3.97 -20.48
C PRO A 475 19.75 3.62 -20.24
N ALA A 476 18.87 4.11 -21.11
CA ALA A 476 17.44 3.83 -20.98
C ALA A 476 17.20 2.31 -21.03
N VAL A 477 16.23 1.83 -20.25
CA VAL A 477 15.84 0.42 -20.25
C VAL A 477 15.45 -0.01 -21.68
N PRO A 478 15.95 -1.14 -22.19
CA PRO A 478 15.51 -1.68 -23.47
C PRO A 478 14.00 -1.87 -23.49
N THR A 479 13.33 -1.30 -24.48
CA THR A 479 11.88 -1.40 -24.67
C THR A 479 11.55 -2.28 -25.86
N ASN A 480 10.29 -2.75 -25.92
CA ASN A 480 9.81 -3.64 -26.98
C ASN A 480 10.68 -4.89 -27.14
N LEU A 481 11.17 -5.45 -26.03
CA LEU A 481 11.78 -6.76 -26.05
C LEU A 481 10.73 -7.77 -26.51
N THR A 482 11.02 -8.39 -27.64
CA THR A 482 10.17 -9.38 -28.29
C THR A 482 10.99 -10.64 -28.52
N ALA A 483 10.36 -11.79 -28.37
CA ALA A 483 10.96 -13.08 -28.66
C ALA A 483 10.17 -13.79 -29.76
N SER A 484 10.86 -14.24 -30.80
CA SER A 484 10.30 -15.00 -31.91
C SER A 484 10.93 -16.39 -31.94
N ALA A 485 10.08 -17.42 -31.90
CA ALA A 485 10.54 -18.81 -31.90
C ALA A 485 10.75 -19.34 -33.33
N GLY A 486 11.91 -19.96 -33.55
CA GLY A 486 12.16 -20.90 -34.65
C GLY A 486 12.07 -22.36 -34.17
N THR A 487 12.30 -23.32 -35.06
CA THR A 487 12.12 -24.76 -34.77
C THR A 487 12.97 -25.30 -33.62
N SER A 488 14.13 -24.70 -33.34
CA SER A 488 15.04 -25.07 -32.24
C SER A 488 15.85 -23.87 -31.73
N SER A 489 15.32 -22.66 -31.91
CA SER A 489 15.99 -21.41 -31.52
C SER A 489 14.96 -20.35 -31.16
N ILE A 490 15.35 -19.35 -30.36
CA ILE A 490 14.56 -18.15 -30.10
C ILE A 490 15.41 -16.95 -30.47
N THR A 491 14.86 -16.06 -31.29
CA THR A 491 15.47 -14.79 -31.65
C THR A 491 14.79 -13.68 -30.86
N LEU A 492 15.59 -12.95 -30.10
CA LEU A 492 15.21 -11.77 -29.35
C LEU A 492 15.49 -10.53 -30.18
N THR A 493 14.56 -9.58 -30.16
CA THR A 493 14.74 -8.25 -30.73
C THR A 493 14.23 -7.20 -29.75
N TRP A 494 14.92 -6.07 -29.65
CA TRP A 494 14.51 -4.94 -28.82
C TRP A 494 14.79 -3.62 -29.53
N ASN A 495 14.24 -2.53 -29.00
CA ASN A 495 14.57 -1.19 -29.48
C ASN A 495 15.95 -0.75 -29.00
N SER A 496 16.63 0.08 -29.79
CA SER A 496 17.86 0.74 -29.32
C SER A 496 17.57 1.64 -28.13
N SER A 497 18.29 1.44 -27.04
CA SER A 497 18.23 2.25 -25.83
C SER A 497 19.07 3.53 -25.96
N PRO A 498 18.47 4.72 -25.78
CA PRO A 498 19.22 5.96 -25.62
C PRO A 498 20.34 5.83 -24.58
N GLY A 499 21.56 6.24 -24.96
CA GLY A 499 22.73 6.23 -24.09
C GLY A 499 23.46 4.88 -23.97
N ALA A 500 22.99 3.82 -24.63
CA ALA A 500 23.61 2.49 -24.59
C ALA A 500 24.79 2.35 -25.57
N THR A 501 25.87 1.69 -25.14
CA THR A 501 26.98 1.23 -26.01
C THR A 501 26.91 -0.27 -26.30
N SER A 502 26.24 -1.04 -25.45
CA SER A 502 26.02 -2.48 -25.63
C SER A 502 24.81 -2.97 -24.81
N TYR A 503 24.48 -4.25 -24.89
CA TYR A 503 23.40 -4.89 -24.13
C TYR A 503 23.87 -6.21 -23.51
N ASN A 504 23.23 -6.58 -22.41
CA ASN A 504 23.34 -7.91 -21.81
C ASN A 504 21.97 -8.61 -21.86
N VAL A 505 21.99 -9.92 -22.11
CA VAL A 505 20.79 -10.76 -22.18
C VAL A 505 20.84 -11.77 -21.06
N TYR A 506 19.73 -11.95 -20.36
CA TYR A 506 19.59 -12.83 -19.22
C TYR A 506 18.48 -13.85 -19.43
N ASP A 507 18.66 -15.04 -18.86
CA ASP A 507 17.62 -16.05 -18.65
C ASP A 507 16.96 -15.83 -17.28
N PHE A 508 15.63 -15.95 -17.20
CA PHE A 508 14.86 -15.68 -15.99
C PHE A 508 13.91 -16.83 -15.61
N GLY A 509 14.29 -17.63 -14.62
CA GLY A 509 13.47 -18.78 -14.16
C GLY A 509 12.29 -18.45 -13.23
N GLY A 510 11.92 -17.18 -13.05
CA GLY A 510 10.79 -16.74 -12.21
C GLY A 510 11.00 -16.78 -10.68
N SER A 511 11.77 -17.75 -10.15
CA SER A 511 12.02 -17.93 -8.71
C SER A 511 13.50 -17.87 -8.30
N THR A 512 14.39 -17.62 -9.27
CA THR A 512 15.84 -17.50 -9.06
C THR A 512 16.36 -16.22 -9.73
N ALA A 513 17.51 -15.74 -9.27
CA ALA A 513 18.14 -14.55 -9.84
C ALA A 513 18.43 -14.75 -11.35
N PRO A 514 18.20 -13.72 -12.21
CA PRO A 514 18.49 -13.82 -13.63
C PRO A 514 19.93 -14.27 -13.90
N VAL A 515 20.11 -15.21 -14.82
CA VAL A 515 21.41 -15.75 -15.19
C VAL A 515 21.87 -15.11 -16.49
N LEU A 516 23.07 -14.52 -16.51
CA LEU A 516 23.62 -13.88 -17.69
C LEU A 516 23.85 -14.93 -18.80
N LEU A 517 23.17 -14.77 -19.94
CA LEU A 517 23.35 -15.59 -21.14
C LEU A 517 24.43 -15.03 -22.06
N SER A 518 24.46 -13.72 -22.25
CA SER A 518 25.41 -13.04 -23.12
C SER A 518 25.58 -11.58 -22.75
N SER A 519 26.76 -11.02 -22.98
CA SER A 519 27.09 -9.62 -22.68
C SER A 519 27.84 -8.95 -23.83
N GLY A 520 27.82 -7.62 -23.85
CA GLY A 520 28.58 -6.83 -24.84
C GLY A 520 27.96 -6.85 -26.24
N ILE A 521 26.66 -7.12 -26.37
CA ILE A 521 25.95 -7.17 -27.65
C ILE A 521 25.82 -5.73 -28.17
N THR A 522 26.35 -5.45 -29.37
CA THR A 522 26.32 -4.08 -29.95
C THR A 522 25.12 -3.85 -30.88
N GLY A 523 24.48 -4.94 -31.34
CA GLY A 523 23.20 -4.89 -32.05
C GLY A 523 22.00 -4.93 -31.10
N THR A 524 20.80 -4.83 -31.65
CA THR A 524 19.54 -4.92 -30.89
C THR A 524 18.81 -6.25 -31.10
N ASN A 525 19.59 -7.31 -31.30
CA ASN A 525 19.08 -8.67 -31.47
C ASN A 525 20.05 -9.71 -30.91
N PHE A 526 19.50 -10.85 -30.51
CA PHE A 526 20.26 -12.02 -30.03
C PHE A 526 19.49 -13.31 -30.34
N THR A 527 20.15 -14.32 -30.89
CA THR A 527 19.52 -15.63 -31.15
C THR A 527 20.15 -16.69 -30.25
N GLN A 528 19.32 -17.31 -29.40
CA GLN A 528 19.70 -18.51 -28.66
C GLN A 528 19.31 -19.75 -29.47
N GLY A 529 20.28 -20.63 -29.75
CA GLY A 529 20.06 -21.90 -30.46
C GLY A 529 20.05 -23.12 -29.54
N SER A 530 19.79 -24.29 -30.15
CA SER A 530 19.82 -25.61 -29.49
C SER A 530 18.82 -25.76 -28.34
N LEU A 531 17.66 -25.13 -28.47
CA LEU A 531 16.60 -25.19 -27.46
C LEU A 531 15.74 -26.45 -27.61
N SER A 532 15.31 -27.00 -26.48
CA SER A 532 14.39 -28.14 -26.43
C SER A 532 12.99 -27.75 -26.96
N PRO A 533 12.26 -28.65 -27.64
CA PRO A 533 10.89 -28.38 -28.10
C PRO A 533 9.92 -28.09 -26.94
N ALA A 534 8.86 -27.33 -27.23
CA ALA A 534 7.79 -26.98 -26.29
C ALA A 534 8.26 -26.42 -24.93
N THR A 535 9.41 -25.74 -24.92
CA THR A 535 10.00 -25.17 -23.71
C THR A 535 9.81 -23.66 -23.72
N THR A 536 9.16 -23.13 -22.68
CA THR A 536 9.06 -21.70 -22.44
C THR A 536 10.39 -21.19 -21.90
N ASN A 537 10.99 -20.21 -22.57
CA ASN A 537 12.18 -19.52 -22.10
C ASN A 537 11.83 -18.05 -21.86
N TYR A 538 12.33 -17.49 -20.77
CA TYR A 538 12.06 -16.12 -20.36
C TYR A 538 13.34 -15.31 -20.45
N TYR A 539 13.23 -14.13 -21.06
CA TYR A 539 14.38 -13.30 -21.34
C TYR A 539 14.20 -11.90 -20.80
N LEU A 540 15.28 -11.37 -20.23
CA LEU A 540 15.42 -9.97 -19.86
C LEU A 540 16.61 -9.40 -20.64
N VAL A 541 16.55 -8.12 -20.96
CA VAL A 541 17.67 -7.39 -21.58
C VAL A 541 17.94 -6.13 -20.79
N THR A 542 19.20 -5.83 -20.56
CA THR A 542 19.67 -4.55 -20.04
C THR A 542 20.48 -3.83 -21.11
N ALA A 543 20.48 -2.51 -21.06
CA ALA A 543 21.41 -1.67 -21.80
C ALA A 543 22.63 -1.37 -20.92
N VAL A 544 23.79 -1.22 -21.54
CA VAL A 544 25.05 -0.97 -20.84
C VAL A 544 25.77 0.20 -21.49
N ASN A 545 26.32 1.09 -20.68
CA ASN A 545 27.29 2.09 -21.13
C ASN A 545 28.50 2.15 -20.20
N SER A 546 29.40 3.11 -20.43
CA SER A 546 30.62 3.27 -19.63
C SER A 546 30.38 3.62 -18.16
N CYS A 547 29.16 4.00 -17.79
CA CYS A 547 28.81 4.43 -16.44
C CYS A 547 28.08 3.35 -15.66
N ASN A 548 27.04 2.73 -16.25
CA ASN A 548 26.31 1.65 -15.59
C ASN A 548 25.48 0.78 -16.57
N GLU A 549 24.92 -0.30 -16.02
CA GLU A 549 23.90 -1.14 -16.64
C GLU A 549 22.49 -0.65 -16.27
N SER A 550 21.56 -0.67 -17.22
CA SER A 550 20.17 -0.27 -16.99
C SER A 550 19.43 -1.25 -16.08
N HIS A 551 18.25 -0.86 -15.59
CA HIS A 551 17.28 -1.86 -15.11
C HIS A 551 16.96 -2.87 -16.21
N TYR A 552 16.50 -4.05 -15.80
CA TYR A 552 15.98 -5.05 -16.73
C TYR A 552 14.80 -4.49 -17.50
N SER A 553 14.71 -4.84 -18.78
CA SER A 553 13.48 -4.69 -19.56
C SER A 553 12.32 -5.44 -18.90
N ASP A 554 11.11 -5.19 -19.37
CA ASP A 554 10.04 -6.17 -19.21
C ASP A 554 10.52 -7.52 -19.75
N PHE A 555 10.19 -8.60 -19.05
CA PHE A 555 10.54 -9.92 -19.54
C PHE A 555 9.67 -10.25 -20.76
N THR A 556 10.27 -10.93 -21.73
CA THR A 556 9.52 -11.58 -22.79
C THR A 556 9.67 -13.08 -22.64
N ALA A 557 8.69 -13.82 -23.13
CA ALA A 557 8.78 -15.26 -23.21
C ALA A 557 8.49 -15.70 -24.63
N ALA A 558 9.21 -16.70 -25.10
CA ALA A 558 8.82 -17.46 -26.28
C ALA A 558 8.91 -18.95 -25.97
N VAL A 559 8.00 -19.68 -26.61
CA VAL A 559 7.93 -21.14 -26.53
C VAL A 559 8.45 -21.67 -27.86
N THR A 560 9.38 -22.62 -27.85
CA THR A 560 9.75 -23.32 -29.09
C THR A 560 8.58 -24.15 -29.63
N PRO A 561 8.38 -24.29 -30.96
CA PRO A 561 7.30 -25.11 -31.51
C PRO A 561 7.35 -26.56 -31.01
N PRO A 562 6.22 -27.29 -30.98
CA PRO A 562 6.21 -28.69 -30.58
C PRO A 562 7.06 -29.56 -31.51
N ALA A 563 7.52 -30.69 -30.99
CA ALA A 563 8.19 -31.70 -31.80
C ALA A 563 7.24 -32.28 -32.88
N ALA A 564 7.77 -33.07 -33.83
CA ALA A 564 6.92 -33.81 -34.76
C ALA A 564 6.05 -34.85 -34.01
N PRO A 565 4.76 -35.01 -34.36
CA PRO A 565 3.95 -36.12 -33.91
C PRO A 565 4.61 -37.47 -34.21
N THR A 566 4.48 -38.41 -33.27
CA THR A 566 5.05 -39.76 -33.40
C THR A 566 3.95 -40.80 -33.51
N ALA A 567 4.29 -42.02 -33.94
CA ALA A 567 3.35 -43.13 -34.06
C ALA A 567 2.08 -42.81 -34.87
N LEU A 568 2.22 -42.05 -35.97
CA LEU A 568 1.11 -41.82 -36.89
C LEU A 568 0.62 -43.16 -37.46
N THR A 569 -0.68 -43.39 -37.34
CA THR A 569 -1.41 -44.53 -37.88
C THR A 569 -2.54 -44.01 -38.75
N ALA A 570 -2.89 -44.78 -39.78
CA ALA A 570 -4.01 -44.49 -40.66
C ALA A 570 -4.90 -45.74 -40.72
N THR A 571 -6.13 -45.62 -40.23
CA THR A 571 -7.09 -46.71 -40.10
C THR A 571 -8.28 -46.46 -41.03
N PRO A 572 -8.58 -47.36 -41.98
CA PRO A 572 -9.66 -47.15 -42.94
C PRO A 572 -11.08 -47.35 -42.37
N GLY A 573 -12.06 -46.54 -42.84
CA GLY A 573 -13.51 -46.54 -42.51
C GLY A 573 -14.38 -46.10 -43.71
N ASP A 574 -15.71 -45.83 -43.56
CA ASP A 574 -16.64 -45.63 -44.70
C ASP A 574 -16.39 -44.29 -45.32
N ASN A 575 -15.87 -44.27 -46.54
CA ASN A 575 -15.42 -43.05 -47.20
C ASN A 575 -14.61 -42.19 -46.23
N SER A 576 -13.87 -42.83 -45.32
CA SER A 576 -13.13 -42.17 -44.26
C SER A 576 -11.82 -42.87 -43.96
N VAL A 577 -10.80 -42.10 -43.58
CA VAL A 577 -9.61 -42.62 -42.90
C VAL A 577 -9.54 -41.98 -41.52
N ALA A 578 -9.58 -42.80 -40.48
CA ALA A 578 -9.29 -42.39 -39.12
C ALA A 578 -7.77 -42.41 -38.91
N LEU A 579 -7.17 -41.24 -38.83
CA LEU A 579 -5.79 -41.05 -38.44
C LEU A 579 -5.70 -40.95 -36.93
N GLY A 580 -4.65 -41.54 -36.36
CA GLY A 580 -4.33 -41.41 -34.93
C GLY A 580 -2.82 -41.30 -34.76
N TRP A 581 -2.38 -40.43 -33.86
CA TRP A 581 -0.95 -40.22 -33.58
C TRP A 581 -0.73 -39.94 -32.09
N THR A 582 0.52 -40.01 -31.66
CA THR A 582 0.92 -39.56 -30.32
C THR A 582 1.28 -38.08 -30.40
N ALA A 583 0.48 -37.27 -29.70
CA ALA A 583 0.71 -35.84 -29.55
C ALA A 583 2.03 -35.58 -28.79
N PRO A 584 2.94 -34.76 -29.34
CA PRO A 584 4.09 -34.25 -28.59
C PRO A 584 3.63 -33.22 -27.53
N ALA A 585 4.41 -33.04 -26.47
CA ALA A 585 4.12 -32.06 -25.44
C ALA A 585 4.00 -30.64 -26.03
N GLY A 586 3.07 -29.83 -25.50
CA GLY A 586 2.86 -28.44 -25.95
C GLY A 586 2.04 -28.25 -27.22
N SER A 587 1.49 -29.32 -27.80
CA SER A 587 0.58 -29.24 -28.95
C SER A 587 -0.79 -28.67 -28.55
N THR A 588 -1.26 -27.65 -29.25
CA THR A 588 -2.63 -27.09 -29.17
C THR A 588 -3.51 -27.50 -30.35
N GLY A 589 -2.89 -28.04 -31.42
CA GLY A 589 -3.58 -28.64 -32.53
C GLY A 589 -2.61 -29.30 -33.50
N PHE A 590 -3.10 -29.69 -34.68
CA PHE A 590 -2.32 -30.41 -35.69
C PHE A 590 -2.75 -29.97 -37.10
N ASN A 591 -1.78 -29.91 -38.00
CA ASN A 591 -2.01 -29.81 -39.44
C ASN A 591 -1.89 -31.20 -40.04
N VAL A 592 -2.95 -31.64 -40.74
CA VAL A 592 -3.01 -32.93 -41.41
C VAL A 592 -2.84 -32.71 -42.90
N LYS A 593 -1.86 -33.40 -43.47
CA LYS A 593 -1.49 -33.27 -44.88
C LYS A 593 -1.58 -34.63 -45.55
N ARG A 594 -2.02 -34.66 -46.81
CA ARG A 594 -2.30 -35.89 -47.56
C ARG A 594 -1.68 -35.87 -48.96
N SER A 595 -1.28 -37.04 -49.42
CA SER A 595 -0.81 -37.30 -50.79
C SER A 595 -1.42 -38.57 -51.36
N LEU A 596 -1.56 -38.63 -52.69
CA LEU A 596 -1.86 -39.87 -53.43
C LEU A 596 -0.59 -40.67 -53.78
N VAL A 597 0.58 -40.09 -53.51
CA VAL A 597 1.90 -40.65 -53.81
C VAL A 597 2.70 -40.74 -52.51
N SER A 598 3.21 -41.93 -52.18
CA SER A 598 4.07 -42.11 -51.01
C SER A 598 5.32 -41.23 -51.11
N GLY A 599 5.64 -40.51 -50.03
CA GLY A 599 6.73 -39.55 -49.97
C GLY A 599 6.37 -38.11 -50.37
N GLY A 600 5.10 -37.85 -50.72
CA GLY A 600 4.60 -36.50 -51.06
C GLY A 600 4.74 -36.13 -52.55
N PRO A 601 4.48 -34.85 -52.92
CA PRO A 601 4.20 -33.70 -52.05
C PRO A 601 2.84 -33.80 -51.35
N TYR A 602 2.79 -33.42 -50.07
CA TYR A 602 1.56 -33.46 -49.27
C TYR A 602 0.80 -32.14 -49.34
N ALA A 603 -0.49 -32.21 -49.62
CA ALA A 603 -1.39 -31.06 -49.57
C ALA A 603 -2.05 -30.99 -48.18
N LEU A 604 -2.17 -29.79 -47.62
CA LEU A 604 -2.91 -29.56 -46.38
C LEU A 604 -4.40 -29.88 -46.62
N ILE A 605 -4.96 -30.78 -45.81
CA ILE A 605 -6.37 -31.18 -45.91
C ILE A 605 -7.17 -30.80 -44.66
N ALA A 606 -6.50 -30.60 -43.53
CA ALA A 606 -7.08 -29.99 -42.35
C ALA A 606 -6.03 -29.27 -41.53
N SER A 607 -6.43 -28.16 -40.92
CA SER A 607 -5.61 -27.37 -40.01
C SER A 607 -6.28 -27.17 -38.67
N ASN A 608 -5.50 -26.91 -37.62
CA ASN A 608 -6.00 -26.70 -36.26
C ASN A 608 -6.83 -27.89 -35.72
N VAL A 609 -6.48 -29.11 -36.10
CA VAL A 609 -7.09 -30.32 -35.53
C VAL A 609 -6.67 -30.43 -34.07
N VAL A 610 -7.59 -30.28 -33.11
CA VAL A 610 -7.23 -30.21 -31.68
C VAL A 610 -6.93 -31.56 -31.04
N ASN A 611 -7.49 -32.64 -31.60
CA ASN A 611 -7.29 -34.00 -31.08
C ASN A 611 -6.13 -34.71 -31.76
N ALA A 612 -5.52 -35.69 -31.08
CA ALA A 612 -4.45 -36.53 -31.61
C ALA A 612 -4.97 -37.60 -32.60
N GLY A 613 -5.87 -37.18 -33.48
CA GLY A 613 -6.51 -37.96 -34.50
C GLY A 613 -7.37 -37.10 -35.40
N TYR A 614 -7.57 -37.54 -36.63
CA TYR A 614 -8.34 -36.83 -37.64
C TYR A 614 -9.08 -37.82 -38.53
N LEU A 615 -10.33 -37.53 -38.83
CA LEU A 615 -11.14 -38.36 -39.70
C LEU A 615 -11.27 -37.65 -41.05
N ASP A 616 -10.52 -38.13 -42.04
CA ASP A 616 -10.59 -37.59 -43.40
C ASP A 616 -11.78 -38.24 -44.11
N PHE A 617 -12.86 -37.49 -44.35
CA PHE A 617 -14.04 -37.96 -45.12
C PHE A 617 -14.00 -37.61 -46.61
N SER A 618 -12.98 -36.88 -47.05
CA SER A 618 -12.86 -36.46 -48.46
C SER A 618 -12.26 -37.57 -49.35
N VAL A 619 -12.14 -38.76 -48.79
CA VAL A 619 -11.52 -39.94 -49.38
C VAL A 619 -12.57 -40.88 -49.92
N THR A 620 -12.26 -41.50 -51.05
CA THR A 620 -13.13 -42.51 -51.67
C THR A 620 -12.75 -43.91 -51.21
N ASN A 621 -13.74 -44.72 -50.86
CA ASN A 621 -13.57 -46.15 -50.62
C ASN A 621 -12.78 -46.84 -51.74
N GLY A 622 -11.83 -47.68 -51.37
CA GLY A 622 -10.97 -48.41 -52.32
C GLY A 622 -9.80 -47.62 -52.90
N THR A 623 -9.60 -46.33 -52.56
CA THR A 623 -8.42 -45.55 -52.95
C THR A 623 -7.43 -45.44 -51.79
N THR A 624 -6.13 -45.66 -52.03
CA THR A 624 -5.07 -45.54 -51.01
C THR A 624 -4.57 -44.10 -50.90
N TYR A 625 -4.45 -43.60 -49.68
CA TYR A 625 -3.96 -42.26 -49.36
C TYR A 625 -2.82 -42.33 -48.35
N TYR A 626 -1.86 -41.39 -48.45
CA TYR A 626 -0.72 -41.26 -47.54
C TYR A 626 -0.80 -39.93 -46.77
N TYR A 627 -0.44 -39.95 -45.50
CA TYR A 627 -0.62 -38.85 -44.56
C TYR A 627 0.64 -38.55 -43.79
N VAL A 628 0.88 -37.26 -43.53
CA VAL A 628 1.81 -36.77 -42.51
C VAL A 628 1.07 -35.73 -41.65
N VAL A 629 1.50 -35.61 -40.40
CA VAL A 629 0.89 -34.68 -39.44
C VAL A 629 1.99 -33.87 -38.77
N SER A 630 1.79 -32.57 -38.68
CA SER A 630 2.63 -31.66 -37.90
C SER A 630 1.85 -31.13 -36.70
N ALA A 631 2.52 -30.96 -35.58
CA ALA A 631 1.92 -30.38 -34.38
C ALA A 631 1.94 -28.86 -34.46
N ILE A 632 0.85 -28.22 -34.07
CA ILE A 632 0.69 -26.79 -33.90
C ILE A 632 0.71 -26.54 -32.40
N GLY A 633 1.60 -25.66 -31.94
CA GLY A 633 1.57 -25.15 -30.58
C GLY A 633 1.24 -23.67 -30.56
N VAL A 634 1.23 -23.09 -29.37
CA VAL A 634 1.09 -21.64 -29.16
C VAL A 634 2.11 -20.80 -29.93
N SER A 635 3.23 -21.40 -30.34
CA SER A 635 4.33 -20.77 -31.07
C SER A 635 4.41 -21.10 -32.56
N GLY A 636 3.42 -21.82 -33.11
CA GLY A 636 3.34 -22.17 -34.52
C GLY A 636 3.52 -23.66 -34.83
N GLU A 637 3.68 -23.97 -36.11
CA GLU A 637 3.74 -25.34 -36.63
C GLU A 637 5.16 -25.94 -36.52
N GLY A 638 5.25 -27.12 -35.92
CA GLY A 638 6.44 -27.95 -35.85
C GLY A 638 6.67 -28.81 -37.11
N PRO A 639 7.72 -29.63 -37.13
CA PRO A 639 8.01 -30.51 -38.26
C PRO A 639 6.96 -31.61 -38.48
N ASP A 640 6.89 -32.14 -39.71
CA ASP A 640 6.01 -33.25 -40.10
C ASP A 640 6.44 -34.59 -39.44
N SER A 641 5.47 -35.43 -39.12
CA SER A 641 5.64 -36.81 -38.67
C SER A 641 6.22 -37.72 -39.76
N ALA A 642 6.56 -38.95 -39.38
CA ALA A 642 6.68 -40.04 -40.35
C ALA A 642 5.34 -40.31 -41.07
N GLU A 643 5.39 -40.78 -42.32
CA GLU A 643 4.23 -41.05 -43.18
C GLU A 643 3.45 -42.30 -42.75
N ALA A 644 2.11 -42.27 -42.87
CA ALA A 644 1.23 -43.45 -42.76
C ALA A 644 0.22 -43.51 -43.91
N GLY A 645 -0.20 -44.70 -44.36
CA GLY A 645 -1.16 -44.85 -45.47
C GLY A 645 -2.32 -45.80 -45.19
N ALA A 646 -3.50 -45.53 -45.79
CA ALA A 646 -4.73 -46.31 -45.61
C ALA A 646 -5.68 -46.29 -46.83
N THR A 647 -6.58 -47.27 -46.90
CA THR A 647 -7.59 -47.46 -47.97
C THR A 647 -9.01 -47.65 -47.38
N PRO A 648 -9.87 -46.61 -47.35
CA PRO A 648 -11.23 -46.61 -46.77
C PRO A 648 -12.20 -47.70 -47.28
N ALA A 649 -13.13 -48.13 -46.42
CA ALA A 649 -14.27 -49.03 -46.70
C ALA A 649 -15.40 -48.92 -45.64
N GLN A 650 -16.67 -49.16 -46.02
CA GLN A 650 -17.88 -48.86 -45.22
C GLN A 650 -18.09 -49.53 -43.83
N PRO A 651 -18.25 -48.80 -42.67
CA PRO A 651 -18.89 -49.34 -41.46
C PRO A 651 -20.20 -48.63 -41.01
N PRO A 652 -20.92 -49.16 -39.98
CA PRO A 652 -22.30 -48.77 -39.60
C PRO A 652 -22.44 -47.68 -38.49
N THR A 653 -23.61 -47.00 -38.41
CA THR A 653 -23.98 -45.78 -37.62
C THR A 653 -24.48 -45.96 -36.16
N ALA A 654 -24.51 -44.87 -35.34
CA ALA A 654 -24.97 -44.78 -33.92
C ALA A 654 -26.09 -43.71 -33.65
N TYR A 655 -26.77 -43.78 -32.49
CA TYR A 655 -28.20 -43.43 -32.27
C TYR A 655 -28.53 -42.60 -31.00
N TRP A 656 -29.73 -41.97 -30.96
CA TRP A 656 -30.43 -41.45 -29.76
C TRP A 656 -31.09 -42.59 -28.96
N THR A 657 -31.17 -42.52 -27.62
CA THR A 657 -31.91 -43.50 -26.81
C THR A 657 -32.73 -42.90 -25.67
N ASN A 658 -34.01 -43.25 -25.62
CA ASN A 658 -34.92 -43.06 -24.49
C ASN A 658 -34.79 -44.24 -23.51
N THR A 659 -34.65 -43.99 -22.21
CA THR A 659 -34.43 -45.02 -21.17
C THR A 659 -35.71 -45.55 -20.51
N ALA A 660 -36.90 -45.14 -20.95
CA ALA A 660 -38.14 -45.76 -20.51
C ALA A 660 -38.40 -47.09 -21.25
N ALA A 661 -38.24 -48.21 -20.54
CA ALA A 661 -38.56 -49.59 -20.93
C ALA A 661 -37.45 -50.43 -21.60
N GLY A 662 -36.26 -50.53 -20.98
CA GLY A 662 -35.36 -51.69 -21.11
C GLY A 662 -34.93 -52.11 -22.54
N THR A 663 -35.20 -51.28 -23.54
CA THR A 663 -34.87 -51.47 -24.95
C THR A 663 -34.57 -50.09 -25.55
N PRO A 664 -33.38 -49.88 -26.14
CA PRO A 664 -33.04 -48.63 -26.82
C PRO A 664 -34.03 -48.35 -27.95
N GLN A 665 -34.85 -47.31 -27.82
CA GLN A 665 -35.64 -46.81 -28.94
C GLN A 665 -34.75 -45.88 -29.76
N ASN A 666 -34.60 -46.24 -31.03
CA ASN A 666 -33.71 -45.61 -31.99
C ASN A 666 -34.50 -44.56 -32.80
N TRP A 667 -34.17 -43.27 -32.67
CA TRP A 667 -34.82 -42.17 -33.39
C TRP A 667 -34.05 -41.79 -34.67
N ASP A 668 -34.65 -42.04 -35.85
CA ASP A 668 -34.09 -41.89 -37.21
C ASP A 668 -34.15 -40.45 -37.77
N VAL A 669 -33.23 -40.18 -38.71
CA VAL A 669 -32.77 -38.91 -39.30
C VAL A 669 -33.57 -38.43 -40.52
N ASN A 670 -34.71 -39.04 -40.85
CA ASN A 670 -35.41 -38.80 -42.13
C ASN A 670 -36.71 -37.98 -42.02
N GLY A 671 -36.67 -36.85 -41.29
CA GLY A 671 -37.59 -35.73 -41.51
C GLY A 671 -39.09 -36.07 -41.57
N ASN A 672 -39.72 -36.25 -40.40
CA ASN A 672 -41.11 -35.83 -40.15
C ASN A 672 -41.41 -35.99 -38.65
N TRP A 673 -41.41 -34.88 -37.91
CA TRP A 673 -41.81 -34.88 -36.50
C TRP A 673 -43.33 -34.85 -36.39
N THR A 674 -43.96 -36.03 -36.44
CA THR A 674 -45.30 -36.21 -35.88
C THR A 674 -45.21 -37.23 -34.77
N ASN A 675 -45.59 -36.81 -33.57
CA ASN A 675 -45.78 -37.66 -32.40
C ASN A 675 -46.50 -38.95 -32.83
N SER A 676 -45.93 -40.13 -32.57
CA SER A 676 -46.75 -41.34 -32.62
C SER A 676 -47.80 -41.19 -31.51
N PRO A 677 -49.10 -41.31 -31.81
CA PRO A 677 -50.17 -41.18 -30.80
C PRO A 677 -50.07 -42.19 -29.65
N ALA A 678 -49.12 -43.14 -29.70
CA ALA A 678 -48.96 -44.24 -28.77
C ALA A 678 -48.18 -43.89 -27.48
N TYR A 679 -47.35 -42.83 -27.45
CA TYR A 679 -46.62 -42.43 -26.24
C TYR A 679 -46.54 -40.90 -26.10
N PRO A 680 -47.68 -40.24 -25.81
CA PRO A 680 -47.71 -38.80 -25.64
C PRO A 680 -47.18 -38.46 -24.24
N ASN A 681 -46.05 -37.78 -24.14
CA ASN A 681 -45.74 -36.94 -22.98
C ASN A 681 -45.95 -37.62 -21.61
N GLU A 682 -45.37 -38.80 -21.37
CA GLU A 682 -45.42 -39.39 -20.03
C GLU A 682 -44.46 -38.62 -19.12
N GLY A 683 -44.98 -37.56 -18.49
CA GLY A 683 -44.26 -36.82 -17.45
C GLY A 683 -43.72 -37.78 -16.40
N GLY A 684 -42.39 -37.93 -16.36
CA GLY A 684 -41.69 -38.83 -15.45
C GLY A 684 -40.50 -39.59 -16.04
N ALA A 685 -40.37 -39.71 -17.37
CA ALA A 685 -39.25 -40.41 -18.01
C ALA A 685 -38.03 -39.49 -18.22
N GLY A 686 -36.83 -39.97 -17.89
CA GLY A 686 -35.58 -39.25 -18.15
C GLY A 686 -35.20 -39.22 -19.65
N ALA A 687 -34.48 -38.18 -20.05
CA ALA A 687 -33.94 -37.98 -21.39
C ALA A 687 -32.42 -37.73 -21.32
N ILE A 688 -31.68 -38.25 -22.29
CA ILE A 688 -30.23 -38.08 -22.39
C ILE A 688 -29.92 -37.54 -23.78
N VAL A 689 -29.23 -36.39 -23.84
CA VAL A 689 -28.70 -35.75 -25.04
C VAL A 689 -27.18 -35.87 -24.96
N GLU A 690 -26.68 -37.08 -25.19
CA GLU A 690 -25.26 -37.38 -25.10
C GLU A 690 -24.82 -38.22 -26.29
N ALA A 691 -23.95 -37.63 -27.11
CA ALA A 691 -23.19 -38.38 -28.09
C ALA A 691 -21.82 -37.73 -28.30
N PRO A 692 -20.77 -38.52 -28.56
CA PRO A 692 -19.53 -38.04 -29.12
C PRO A 692 -19.79 -37.17 -30.36
N ILE A 693 -19.59 -35.85 -30.25
CA ILE A 693 -19.80 -34.91 -31.37
C ILE A 693 -18.49 -34.28 -31.83
N THR A 694 -18.34 -34.11 -33.15
CA THR A 694 -17.14 -33.58 -33.78
C THR A 694 -17.18 -32.07 -34.03
N GLY A 695 -18.33 -31.43 -33.77
CA GLY A 695 -18.57 -29.98 -33.82
C GLY A 695 -19.85 -29.62 -33.04
N PRO A 696 -20.12 -28.33 -32.72
CA PRO A 696 -21.34 -27.92 -32.03
C PRO A 696 -22.59 -28.45 -32.73
N GLN A 697 -23.56 -28.94 -31.96
CA GLN A 697 -24.78 -29.53 -32.52
C GLN A 697 -26.03 -28.80 -32.04
N THR A 698 -26.92 -28.50 -32.97
CA THR A 698 -28.26 -28.00 -32.66
C THR A 698 -29.26 -29.15 -32.71
N VAL A 699 -30.08 -29.27 -31.66
CA VAL A 699 -31.20 -30.20 -31.55
C VAL A 699 -32.49 -29.39 -31.65
N ASP A 700 -33.16 -29.45 -32.80
CA ASP A 700 -34.39 -28.71 -33.05
C ASP A 700 -35.62 -29.40 -32.43
N LEU A 701 -36.27 -28.70 -31.49
CA LEU A 701 -37.57 -29.12 -30.96
C LEU A 701 -38.69 -28.62 -31.87
N ASN A 702 -39.25 -29.52 -32.67
CA ASN A 702 -40.32 -29.23 -33.62
C ASN A 702 -41.73 -29.29 -32.99
N VAL A 703 -41.86 -29.89 -31.82
CA VAL A 703 -43.10 -30.01 -31.03
C VAL A 703 -42.78 -29.86 -29.53
N PRO A 704 -43.75 -29.49 -28.68
CA PRO A 704 -43.56 -29.53 -27.22
C PRO A 704 -43.19 -30.93 -26.72
N ILE A 705 -42.15 -31.01 -25.88
CA ILE A 705 -41.66 -32.25 -25.25
C ILE A 705 -41.74 -32.11 -23.73
N ALA A 706 -42.20 -33.15 -23.04
CA ALA A 706 -42.17 -33.25 -21.58
C ALA A 706 -41.16 -34.33 -21.14
N VAL A 707 -40.32 -34.01 -20.14
CA VAL A 707 -39.29 -34.89 -19.57
C VAL A 707 -39.34 -34.89 -18.05
N GLY A 708 -38.90 -35.98 -17.43
CA GLY A 708 -38.62 -36.09 -16.00
C GLY A 708 -37.24 -35.49 -15.69
N ASP A 709 -36.18 -36.21 -15.99
CA ASP A 709 -34.79 -35.74 -15.90
C ASP A 709 -34.22 -35.46 -17.29
N LEU A 710 -33.27 -34.54 -17.42
CA LEU A 710 -32.52 -34.28 -18.66
C LEU A 710 -31.03 -34.24 -18.37
N GLU A 711 -30.26 -35.11 -19.01
CA GLU A 711 -28.80 -35.04 -19.05
C GLU A 711 -28.36 -34.57 -20.44
N ILE A 712 -27.39 -33.66 -20.52
CA ILE A 712 -26.91 -33.09 -21.77
C ILE A 712 -25.39 -32.94 -21.76
N GLY A 713 -24.79 -33.29 -22.89
CA GLY A 713 -23.42 -32.88 -23.17
C GLY A 713 -22.62 -33.79 -24.08
N ASP A 714 -21.44 -33.31 -24.47
CA ASP A 714 -20.49 -34.06 -25.28
C ASP A 714 -19.54 -34.89 -24.40
N PRO A 715 -19.61 -36.22 -24.41
CA PRO A 715 -18.74 -37.06 -23.59
C PRO A 715 -17.26 -36.97 -24.00
N ASN A 716 -16.96 -36.50 -25.22
CA ASN A 716 -15.58 -36.26 -25.65
C ASN A 716 -15.00 -34.95 -25.11
N GLY A 717 -15.88 -34.05 -24.66
CA GLY A 717 -15.55 -32.74 -24.12
C GLY A 717 -14.93 -31.76 -25.10
N VAL A 718 -15.29 -31.87 -26.37
CA VAL A 718 -14.76 -31.02 -27.44
C VAL A 718 -15.75 -29.92 -27.82
N ASN A 719 -17.06 -30.16 -27.72
CA ASN A 719 -18.10 -29.25 -28.21
C ASN A 719 -19.29 -29.10 -27.24
N SER A 720 -20.31 -28.36 -27.69
CA SER A 720 -21.56 -28.12 -26.98
C SER A 720 -22.80 -28.47 -27.82
N TYR A 721 -23.90 -28.70 -27.12
CA TYR A 721 -25.24 -28.84 -27.66
C TYR A 721 -26.07 -27.57 -27.47
N THR A 722 -26.92 -27.26 -28.44
CA THR A 722 -27.97 -26.24 -28.34
C THR A 722 -29.33 -26.87 -28.58
N LEU A 723 -30.23 -26.86 -27.59
CA LEU A 723 -31.63 -27.22 -27.79
C LEU A 723 -32.39 -25.98 -28.28
N ALA A 724 -32.71 -25.96 -29.57
CA ALA A 724 -33.37 -24.84 -30.22
C ALA A 724 -34.88 -25.07 -30.36
N ALA A 725 -35.66 -23.99 -30.37
CA ALA A 725 -37.08 -24.04 -30.68
C ALA A 725 -37.32 -23.92 -32.18
N ASN A 726 -37.90 -24.95 -32.79
CA ASN A 726 -38.47 -24.90 -34.14
C ASN A 726 -39.99 -25.14 -34.09
N GLY A 727 -40.69 -24.40 -33.22
CA GLY A 727 -42.13 -24.55 -32.95
C GLY A 727 -42.47 -25.43 -31.73
N GLY A 728 -41.46 -26.03 -31.08
CA GLY A 728 -41.59 -26.79 -29.83
C GLY A 728 -41.12 -26.04 -28.58
N SER A 729 -41.28 -26.68 -27.43
CA SER A 729 -40.88 -26.21 -26.09
C SER A 729 -40.46 -27.39 -25.21
N LEU A 730 -39.69 -27.14 -24.14
CA LEU A 730 -39.29 -28.16 -23.17
C LEU A 730 -40.09 -28.01 -21.88
N THR A 731 -40.65 -29.11 -21.36
CA THR A 731 -41.38 -29.12 -20.08
C THR A 731 -40.77 -30.14 -19.12
N PHE A 732 -40.31 -29.69 -17.96
CA PHE A 732 -39.94 -30.57 -16.85
C PHE A 732 -41.19 -30.90 -16.03
N SER A 733 -41.60 -32.16 -16.06
CA SER A 733 -42.81 -32.65 -15.41
C SER A 733 -42.61 -34.07 -14.88
N SER A 734 -42.68 -34.22 -13.57
CA SER A 734 -42.74 -35.53 -12.90
C SER A 734 -43.51 -35.44 -11.58
N THR A 735 -43.77 -36.57 -10.92
CA THR A 735 -44.35 -36.60 -9.56
C THR A 735 -43.36 -36.21 -8.46
N ASN A 736 -42.07 -36.15 -8.79
CA ASN A 736 -40.97 -35.82 -7.88
C ASN A 736 -40.24 -34.56 -8.38
N THR A 737 -39.10 -34.24 -7.77
CA THR A 737 -38.18 -33.23 -8.31
C THR A 737 -37.53 -33.74 -9.60
N CYS A 738 -37.52 -32.92 -10.64
CA CYS A 738 -36.81 -33.14 -11.90
C CYS A 738 -35.35 -32.66 -11.79
N SER A 739 -34.45 -33.18 -12.64
CA SER A 739 -33.07 -32.70 -12.76
C SER A 739 -32.70 -32.30 -14.19
N LEU A 740 -31.81 -31.32 -14.30
CA LEU A 740 -31.13 -30.91 -15.53
C LEU A 740 -29.63 -30.95 -15.28
N THR A 741 -28.94 -31.90 -15.90
CA THR A 741 -27.53 -32.17 -15.67
C THR A 741 -26.72 -31.85 -16.91
N GLN A 742 -25.75 -30.95 -16.78
CA GLN A 742 -24.68 -30.81 -17.75
C GLN A 742 -23.48 -31.65 -17.31
N ILE A 743 -22.96 -32.49 -18.21
CA ILE A 743 -21.81 -33.34 -17.88
C ILE A 743 -20.49 -32.56 -17.81
N ALA A 744 -19.53 -33.12 -17.08
CA ALA A 744 -18.27 -32.46 -16.77
C ALA A 744 -17.41 -32.10 -17.98
N SER A 745 -17.54 -32.87 -19.07
CA SER A 745 -16.76 -32.68 -20.28
C SER A 745 -17.30 -31.56 -21.19
N SER A 746 -18.58 -31.17 -21.05
CA SER A 746 -19.23 -30.22 -21.96
C SER A 746 -18.56 -28.86 -22.08
N LYS A 747 -18.67 -28.23 -23.26
CA LYS A 747 -18.16 -26.88 -23.54
C LYS A 747 -19.25 -25.78 -23.54
N GLY A 748 -20.18 -25.84 -22.60
CA GLY A 748 -21.24 -24.83 -22.42
C GLY A 748 -22.46 -25.08 -23.29
N ASP A 749 -23.40 -25.90 -22.78
CA ASP A 749 -24.61 -26.29 -23.48
C ASP A 749 -25.69 -25.22 -23.32
N VAL A 750 -26.57 -25.08 -24.30
CA VAL A 750 -27.54 -23.98 -24.39
C VAL A 750 -28.95 -24.52 -24.53
N LEU A 751 -29.84 -24.12 -23.63
CA LEU A 751 -31.29 -24.28 -23.77
C LEU A 751 -31.87 -22.99 -24.36
N ALA A 752 -31.97 -22.91 -25.68
CA ALA A 752 -32.55 -21.77 -26.41
C ALA A 752 -34.08 -21.88 -26.59
N THR A 753 -34.65 -23.05 -26.31
CA THR A 753 -36.10 -23.32 -26.35
C THR A 753 -36.82 -22.79 -25.11
N PRO A 754 -38.10 -22.35 -25.18
CA PRO A 754 -38.89 -22.07 -23.99
C PRO A 754 -38.96 -23.26 -23.04
N VAL A 755 -38.69 -23.02 -21.75
CA VAL A 755 -38.68 -24.04 -20.70
C VAL A 755 -39.87 -23.83 -19.76
N THR A 756 -40.58 -24.92 -19.44
CA THR A 756 -41.68 -24.92 -18.47
C THR A 756 -41.39 -25.88 -17.33
N MET A 757 -41.55 -25.44 -16.09
CA MET A 757 -41.44 -26.27 -14.89
C MET A 757 -42.81 -26.48 -14.24
N THR A 758 -43.29 -27.72 -14.20
CA THR A 758 -44.53 -28.08 -13.48
C THR A 758 -44.27 -28.67 -12.09
N THR A 759 -43.01 -29.00 -11.80
CA THR A 759 -42.49 -29.46 -10.50
C THR A 759 -41.15 -28.78 -10.21
N ASN A 760 -40.54 -29.04 -9.04
CA ASN A 760 -39.21 -28.53 -8.71
C ASN A 760 -38.15 -29.06 -9.70
N LEU A 761 -37.18 -28.22 -10.07
CA LEU A 761 -36.08 -28.58 -10.97
C LEU A 761 -34.75 -28.35 -10.26
N VAL A 762 -33.85 -29.33 -10.29
CA VAL A 762 -32.48 -29.20 -9.81
C VAL A 762 -31.54 -29.13 -11.01
N VAL A 763 -30.80 -28.04 -11.15
CA VAL A 763 -29.75 -27.87 -12.15
C VAL A 763 -28.42 -28.30 -11.54
N VAL A 764 -27.73 -29.22 -12.22
CA VAL A 764 -26.40 -29.71 -11.84
C VAL A 764 -25.48 -29.46 -13.02
N ASN A 765 -24.68 -28.41 -12.95
CA ASN A 765 -23.61 -28.22 -13.91
C ASN A 765 -22.31 -28.81 -13.35
N ASN A 766 -21.83 -29.87 -13.98
CA ASN A 766 -20.54 -30.49 -13.63
C ASN A 766 -19.38 -29.96 -14.48
N SER A 767 -19.66 -29.14 -15.49
CA SER A 767 -18.67 -28.49 -16.34
C SER A 767 -18.09 -27.24 -15.69
N THR A 768 -16.93 -26.81 -16.17
CA THR A 768 -16.34 -25.50 -15.88
C THR A 768 -16.96 -24.38 -16.73
N ASN A 769 -17.76 -24.71 -17.75
CA ASN A 769 -18.44 -23.74 -18.60
C ASN A 769 -19.90 -23.60 -18.15
N PRO A 770 -20.53 -22.42 -18.26
CA PRO A 770 -21.93 -22.25 -17.87
C PRO A 770 -22.89 -23.15 -18.66
N LEU A 771 -23.94 -23.60 -17.98
CA LEU A 771 -25.15 -24.08 -18.65
C LEU A 771 -26.02 -22.86 -18.95
N THR A 772 -26.26 -22.57 -20.21
CA THR A 772 -26.95 -21.33 -20.62
C THR A 772 -28.43 -21.58 -20.85
N LEU A 773 -29.27 -20.80 -20.18
CA LEU A 773 -30.70 -20.70 -20.41
C LEU A 773 -30.99 -19.44 -21.24
N ALA A 774 -30.99 -19.60 -22.56
CA ALA A 774 -31.31 -18.53 -23.51
C ALA A 774 -32.83 -18.43 -23.79
N GLY A 775 -33.57 -19.54 -23.68
CA GLY A 775 -35.03 -19.52 -23.77
C GLY A 775 -35.70 -18.98 -22.49
N PRO A 776 -36.94 -18.46 -22.57
CA PRO A 776 -37.67 -18.02 -21.38
C PRO A 776 -38.10 -19.21 -20.51
N LEU A 777 -37.96 -19.06 -19.18
CA LEU A 777 -38.49 -20.00 -18.19
C LEU A 777 -39.87 -19.56 -17.70
N SER A 778 -40.80 -20.52 -17.66
CA SER A 778 -42.07 -20.40 -16.96
C SER A 778 -42.20 -21.48 -15.90
N ALA A 779 -42.68 -21.11 -14.72
CA ALA A 779 -42.75 -22.01 -13.56
C ALA A 779 -44.15 -21.98 -12.95
N TRP A 780 -44.67 -23.15 -12.57
CA TRP A 780 -45.94 -23.24 -11.85
C TRP A 780 -45.81 -22.70 -10.42
N ALA A 781 -46.90 -22.15 -9.88
CA ALA A 781 -46.90 -21.59 -8.53
C ALA A 781 -46.44 -22.63 -7.49
N GLY A 782 -45.49 -22.24 -6.64
CA GLY A 782 -44.93 -23.10 -5.59
C GLY A 782 -43.76 -23.99 -6.01
N THR A 783 -43.37 -23.97 -7.29
CA THR A 783 -42.16 -24.66 -7.76
C THR A 783 -40.89 -23.84 -7.49
N THR A 784 -39.76 -24.52 -7.32
CA THR A 784 -38.43 -23.93 -7.11
C THR A 784 -37.43 -24.51 -8.09
N LEU A 785 -36.62 -23.63 -8.71
CA LEU A 785 -35.42 -23.98 -9.46
C LEU A 785 -34.24 -23.97 -8.48
N THR A 786 -33.60 -25.11 -8.28
CA THR A 786 -32.43 -25.23 -7.40
C THR A 786 -31.17 -25.35 -8.25
N ILE A 787 -30.18 -24.48 -8.03
CA ILE A 787 -28.84 -24.64 -8.62
C ILE A 787 -28.02 -25.45 -7.60
N GLY A 788 -27.74 -26.70 -7.93
CA GLY A 788 -27.07 -27.65 -7.05
C GLY A 788 -25.54 -27.59 -7.11
N SER A 789 -24.98 -27.33 -8.29
CA SER A 789 -23.54 -27.17 -8.51
C SER A 789 -23.25 -26.47 -9.84
N GLY A 790 -22.05 -25.89 -9.94
CA GLY A 790 -21.58 -25.19 -11.13
C GLY A 790 -22.38 -23.92 -11.43
N THR A 791 -22.28 -23.46 -12.67
CA THR A 791 -22.81 -22.16 -13.09
C THR A 791 -24.06 -22.34 -13.97
N LEU A 792 -25.16 -21.70 -13.58
CA LEU A 792 -26.32 -21.48 -14.45
C LEU A 792 -26.29 -20.04 -14.95
N GLN A 793 -26.24 -19.85 -16.25
CA GLN A 793 -26.30 -18.54 -16.89
C GLN A 793 -27.67 -18.32 -17.54
N VAL A 794 -28.24 -17.13 -17.35
CA VAL A 794 -29.52 -16.70 -17.92
C VAL A 794 -29.25 -15.62 -18.96
N GLY A 795 -29.55 -15.93 -20.23
CA GLY A 795 -29.16 -15.12 -21.38
C GLY A 795 -27.79 -15.52 -21.94
N ASP A 796 -27.54 -15.19 -23.20
CA ASP A 796 -26.33 -15.53 -23.97
C ASP A 796 -25.54 -14.29 -24.44
N GLY A 797 -25.73 -13.16 -23.74
CA GLY A 797 -25.24 -11.83 -24.10
C GLY A 797 -26.18 -11.07 -25.05
N GLY A 798 -27.11 -11.76 -25.70
CA GLY A 798 -28.18 -11.18 -26.52
C GLY A 798 -29.36 -10.63 -25.70
N ASN A 799 -30.49 -10.40 -26.37
CA ASN A 799 -31.74 -9.94 -25.74
C ASN A 799 -32.58 -11.09 -25.15
N ASP A 800 -32.01 -12.29 -25.12
CA ASP A 800 -32.68 -13.53 -24.75
C ASP A 800 -32.45 -13.85 -23.26
N GLY A 801 -33.14 -14.89 -22.76
CA GLY A 801 -33.07 -15.36 -21.36
C GLY A 801 -34.09 -14.69 -20.43
N SER A 802 -34.76 -15.49 -19.58
CA SER A 802 -35.57 -15.00 -18.47
C SER A 802 -35.90 -16.10 -17.47
N LEU A 803 -35.85 -15.80 -16.16
CA LEU A 803 -36.36 -16.67 -15.09
C LEU A 803 -37.84 -16.42 -14.75
N GLY A 804 -38.42 -15.34 -15.27
CA GLY A 804 -39.80 -14.93 -15.00
C GLY A 804 -40.10 -14.78 -13.51
N ALA A 805 -41.05 -15.57 -13.03
CA ALA A 805 -41.53 -15.57 -11.63
C ALA A 805 -41.08 -16.81 -10.83
N ALA A 806 -40.12 -17.58 -11.34
CA ALA A 806 -39.63 -18.77 -10.65
C ALA A 806 -38.85 -18.41 -9.38
N ASN A 807 -39.11 -19.11 -8.28
CA ASN A 807 -38.23 -19.04 -7.11
C ASN A 807 -36.93 -19.78 -7.42
N VAL A 808 -35.80 -19.25 -6.98
CA VAL A 808 -34.47 -19.84 -7.18
C VAL A 808 -33.83 -20.13 -5.83
N ALA A 809 -33.39 -21.37 -5.64
CA ALA A 809 -32.50 -21.78 -4.56
C ALA A 809 -31.09 -21.99 -5.12
N ASP A 810 -30.31 -20.92 -5.14
CA ASP A 810 -28.94 -20.91 -5.63
C ASP A 810 -27.96 -21.36 -4.54
N ASN A 811 -27.34 -22.52 -4.72
CA ASN A 811 -26.28 -23.02 -3.83
C ASN A 811 -24.91 -23.05 -4.50
N ALA A 812 -24.78 -22.46 -5.70
CA ALA A 812 -23.54 -22.42 -6.46
C ALA A 812 -23.38 -21.03 -7.11
N GLU A 813 -23.65 -20.89 -8.41
CA GLU A 813 -23.53 -19.62 -9.11
C GLU A 813 -24.68 -19.40 -10.11
N LEU A 814 -25.29 -18.22 -10.04
CA LEU A 814 -26.29 -17.72 -10.97
C LEU A 814 -25.78 -16.47 -11.70
N ILE A 815 -25.64 -16.55 -13.02
CA ILE A 815 -25.24 -15.43 -13.87
C ILE A 815 -26.44 -14.89 -14.65
N PHE A 816 -26.58 -13.57 -14.71
CA PHE A 816 -27.44 -12.87 -15.65
C PHE A 816 -26.60 -12.20 -16.74
N ASP A 817 -26.72 -12.71 -17.96
CA ASP A 817 -25.99 -12.23 -19.14
C ASP A 817 -26.96 -11.91 -20.28
N SER A 818 -27.75 -10.86 -20.10
CA SER A 818 -28.63 -10.31 -21.15
C SER A 818 -28.29 -8.85 -21.41
N SER A 819 -28.29 -8.45 -22.67
CA SER A 819 -28.26 -7.04 -23.09
C SER A 819 -29.66 -6.39 -23.05
N GLY A 820 -30.72 -7.19 -22.89
CA GLY A 820 -32.09 -6.74 -22.68
C GLY A 820 -32.44 -6.43 -21.22
N GLY A 821 -33.60 -5.83 -20.99
CA GLY A 821 -34.15 -5.67 -19.65
C GLY A 821 -34.80 -6.97 -19.16
N MET A 822 -34.43 -7.43 -17.96
CA MET A 822 -35.05 -8.59 -17.30
C MET A 822 -35.65 -8.19 -15.95
N THR A 823 -36.75 -8.82 -15.58
CA THR A 823 -37.32 -8.71 -14.23
C THR A 823 -37.40 -10.10 -13.64
N ASN A 824 -36.65 -10.34 -12.55
CA ASN A 824 -36.82 -11.55 -11.75
C ASN A 824 -37.76 -11.23 -10.58
N SER A 825 -38.96 -11.80 -10.62
CA SER A 825 -39.99 -11.56 -9.60
C SER A 825 -39.99 -12.62 -8.50
N GLY A 826 -39.38 -13.79 -8.73
CA GLY A 826 -39.25 -14.83 -7.73
C GLY A 826 -38.17 -14.53 -6.69
N VAL A 827 -38.24 -15.22 -5.56
CA VAL A 827 -37.23 -15.12 -4.49
C VAL A 827 -36.00 -15.92 -4.88
N ILE A 828 -34.83 -15.28 -4.88
CA ILE A 828 -33.51 -15.93 -4.93
C ILE A 828 -33.05 -16.17 -3.48
N SER A 829 -32.67 -17.41 -3.18
CA SER A 829 -32.27 -17.89 -1.86
C SER A 829 -31.05 -18.82 -1.97
N GLY A 830 -30.48 -19.26 -0.84
CA GLY A 830 -29.37 -20.22 -0.82
C GLY A 830 -27.99 -19.59 -0.59
N SER A 831 -26.93 -20.42 -0.63
CA SER A 831 -25.57 -19.98 -0.30
C SER A 831 -24.73 -19.51 -1.49
N GLY A 832 -25.25 -19.62 -2.70
CA GLY A 832 -24.55 -19.30 -3.95
C GLY A 832 -24.38 -17.79 -4.20
N PHE A 833 -23.65 -17.50 -5.27
CA PHE A 833 -23.30 -16.16 -5.73
C PHE A 833 -24.16 -15.77 -6.93
N VAL A 834 -24.61 -14.51 -6.95
CA VAL A 834 -25.32 -13.93 -8.07
C VAL A 834 -24.40 -12.94 -8.80
N THR A 835 -24.28 -13.06 -10.12
CA THR A 835 -23.46 -12.17 -10.95
C THR A 835 -24.29 -11.55 -12.07
N GLN A 836 -24.14 -10.25 -12.29
CA GLN A 836 -24.65 -9.54 -13.46
C GLN A 836 -23.48 -9.25 -14.42
N GLU A 837 -23.48 -9.90 -15.60
CA GLU A 837 -22.44 -9.77 -16.63
C GLU A 837 -22.97 -9.12 -17.93
N GLY A 838 -24.29 -9.17 -18.14
CA GLY A 838 -24.93 -8.60 -19.31
C GLY A 838 -25.04 -7.09 -19.25
N ALA A 839 -24.98 -6.42 -20.41
CA ALA A 839 -25.07 -4.96 -20.51
C ALA A 839 -26.46 -4.37 -20.18
N GLY A 840 -27.48 -5.23 -20.05
CA GLY A 840 -28.86 -4.84 -19.80
C GLY A 840 -29.17 -4.47 -18.35
N THR A 841 -30.46 -4.31 -18.04
CA THR A 841 -30.93 -4.04 -16.68
C THR A 841 -31.63 -5.26 -16.09
N VAL A 842 -31.16 -5.77 -14.96
CA VAL A 842 -31.84 -6.81 -14.19
C VAL A 842 -32.52 -6.19 -12.98
N THR A 843 -33.85 -6.25 -12.97
CA THR A 843 -34.67 -5.82 -11.83
C THR A 843 -34.89 -7.01 -10.90
N LEU A 844 -34.40 -6.91 -9.67
CA LEU A 844 -34.61 -7.89 -8.61
C LEU A 844 -35.79 -7.45 -7.72
N SER A 845 -36.97 -7.99 -8.01
CA SER A 845 -38.22 -7.62 -7.32
C SER A 845 -38.61 -8.57 -6.18
N GLY A 846 -37.97 -9.74 -6.11
CA GLY A 846 -38.14 -10.70 -5.02
C GLY A 846 -37.58 -10.19 -3.69
N ALA A 847 -38.14 -10.66 -2.57
CA ALA A 847 -37.54 -10.50 -1.25
C ALA A 847 -36.43 -11.55 -1.06
N ASN A 848 -35.28 -11.28 -1.66
CA ASN A 848 -34.19 -12.25 -1.80
C ASN A 848 -33.48 -12.51 -0.46
N THR A 849 -32.97 -13.74 -0.29
CA THR A 849 -32.34 -14.23 0.95
C THR A 849 -31.01 -14.96 0.72
N PHE A 850 -30.46 -14.92 -0.50
CA PHE A 850 -29.17 -15.54 -0.80
C PHE A 850 -28.03 -14.93 0.03
N THR A 851 -26.99 -15.73 0.33
CA THR A 851 -25.90 -15.33 1.24
C THR A 851 -24.52 -15.25 0.59
N GLY A 852 -24.30 -15.79 -0.61
CA GLY A 852 -22.97 -15.78 -1.24
C GLY A 852 -22.50 -14.38 -1.63
N GLY A 853 -23.42 -13.50 -2.04
CA GLY A 853 -23.13 -12.13 -2.43
C GLY A 853 -23.65 -11.84 -3.83
N LEU A 854 -23.59 -10.57 -4.22
CA LEU A 854 -23.99 -10.09 -5.54
C LEU A 854 -22.84 -9.31 -6.16
N THR A 855 -22.41 -9.69 -7.36
CA THR A 855 -21.41 -8.95 -8.15
C THR A 855 -22.08 -8.34 -9.38
N ILE A 856 -21.84 -7.06 -9.63
CA ILE A 856 -22.28 -6.34 -10.83
C ILE A 856 -21.04 -6.00 -11.64
N GLU A 857 -20.77 -6.82 -12.66
CA GLU A 857 -19.60 -6.66 -13.53
C GLU A 857 -19.89 -5.73 -14.70
N ASN A 858 -21.12 -5.73 -15.18
CA ASN A 858 -21.59 -4.92 -16.30
C ASN A 858 -23.08 -4.59 -16.16
N GLY A 859 -23.59 -3.68 -16.98
CA GLY A 859 -25.02 -3.36 -17.00
C GLY A 859 -25.54 -2.80 -15.68
N THR A 860 -26.82 -2.97 -15.40
CA THR A 860 -27.48 -2.39 -14.22
C THR A 860 -28.26 -3.43 -13.43
N VAL A 861 -28.03 -3.51 -12.11
CA VAL A 861 -28.98 -4.16 -11.21
C VAL A 861 -29.88 -3.11 -10.60
N GLN A 862 -31.18 -3.24 -10.81
CA GLN A 862 -32.19 -2.35 -10.26
C GLN A 862 -32.92 -3.02 -9.09
N ALA A 863 -33.02 -2.31 -7.97
CA ALA A 863 -33.78 -2.79 -6.82
C ALA A 863 -35.30 -2.66 -7.04
N GLY A 864 -36.03 -3.77 -6.92
CA GLY A 864 -37.49 -3.78 -6.88
C GLY A 864 -38.06 -4.06 -5.47
N ASN A 865 -37.20 -4.39 -4.50
CA ASN A 865 -37.56 -4.77 -3.14
C ASN A 865 -36.50 -4.30 -2.13
N THR A 866 -36.87 -4.08 -0.87
CA THR A 866 -35.92 -3.72 0.20
C THR A 866 -34.89 -4.82 0.50
N ALA A 867 -35.21 -6.07 0.18
CA ALA A 867 -34.31 -7.22 0.27
C ALA A 867 -33.80 -7.69 -1.11
N ALA A 868 -33.82 -6.82 -2.12
CA ALA A 868 -33.43 -7.18 -3.50
C ALA A 868 -31.99 -7.73 -3.60
N LEU A 869 -31.07 -7.20 -2.79
CA LEU A 869 -29.65 -7.57 -2.83
C LEU A 869 -29.29 -8.80 -1.99
N GLY A 870 -30.29 -9.51 -1.45
CA GLY A 870 -30.08 -10.69 -0.61
C GLY A 870 -29.71 -10.35 0.84
N SER A 871 -29.01 -11.27 1.49
CA SER A 871 -28.57 -11.14 2.88
C SER A 871 -27.58 -9.98 3.06
N THR A 872 -27.64 -9.33 4.22
CA THR A 872 -26.72 -8.24 4.59
C THR A 872 -25.37 -8.74 5.13
N SER A 873 -25.16 -10.06 5.23
CA SER A 873 -23.91 -10.65 5.71
C SER A 873 -22.76 -10.54 4.71
N SER A 874 -23.08 -10.35 3.43
CA SER A 874 -22.11 -10.25 2.32
C SER A 874 -22.32 -8.94 1.58
N ALA A 875 -21.25 -8.37 1.04
CA ALA A 875 -21.34 -7.12 0.29
C ALA A 875 -21.88 -7.34 -1.12
N THR A 876 -22.58 -6.34 -1.65
CA THR A 876 -22.77 -6.19 -3.09
C THR A 876 -21.54 -5.50 -3.67
N ILE A 877 -20.93 -6.11 -4.68
CA ILE A 877 -19.70 -5.64 -5.33
C ILE A 877 -20.07 -5.06 -6.70
N ILE A 878 -19.62 -3.84 -6.97
CA ILE A 878 -19.81 -3.15 -8.25
C ILE A 878 -18.43 -2.88 -8.83
N THR A 879 -18.11 -3.51 -9.96
CA THR A 879 -16.84 -3.32 -10.65
C THR A 879 -16.98 -2.29 -11.78
N ASN A 880 -15.87 -1.97 -12.44
CA ASN A 880 -15.83 -0.97 -13.50
C ASN A 880 -16.59 -1.45 -14.75
N GLY A 881 -17.87 -1.11 -14.83
CA GLY A 881 -18.80 -1.52 -15.88
C GLY A 881 -20.23 -1.67 -15.37
N GLY A 882 -20.39 -1.93 -14.07
CA GLY A 882 -21.68 -2.12 -13.41
C GLY A 882 -22.28 -0.85 -12.81
N THR A 883 -23.61 -0.83 -12.70
CA THR A 883 -24.38 0.17 -11.94
C THR A 883 -25.38 -0.51 -11.00
N LEU A 884 -25.41 -0.07 -9.74
CA LEU A 884 -26.53 -0.32 -8.84
C LEU A 884 -27.51 0.84 -8.91
N ASP A 885 -28.76 0.56 -9.31
CA ASP A 885 -29.86 1.51 -9.24
C ASP A 885 -30.76 1.20 -8.04
N VAL A 886 -30.73 2.07 -7.03
CA VAL A 886 -31.54 1.92 -5.82
C VAL A 886 -33.02 2.15 -6.06
N ASN A 887 -33.41 2.80 -7.17
CA ASN A 887 -34.80 2.92 -7.64
C ASN A 887 -35.82 3.34 -6.57
N GLY A 888 -35.47 4.32 -5.73
CA GLY A 888 -36.32 4.82 -4.66
C GLY A 888 -36.46 3.88 -3.45
N ILE A 889 -35.75 2.75 -3.44
CA ILE A 889 -35.79 1.74 -2.39
C ILE A 889 -34.70 1.97 -1.36
N SER A 890 -35.03 1.79 -0.08
CA SER A 890 -34.04 1.77 0.99
C SER A 890 -33.35 0.41 1.02
N LEU A 891 -32.07 0.38 0.69
CA LEU A 891 -31.17 -0.78 0.77
C LEU A 891 -30.21 -0.63 1.96
N SER A 892 -30.60 0.18 2.94
CA SER A 892 -29.74 0.68 4.02
C SER A 892 -29.12 -0.41 4.90
N GLY A 893 -29.55 -1.67 4.82
CA GLY A 893 -28.92 -2.81 5.50
C GLY A 893 -27.74 -3.44 4.75
N SER A 894 -27.63 -3.24 3.43
CA SER A 894 -26.66 -3.94 2.58
C SER A 894 -25.32 -3.18 2.50
N PRO A 895 -24.18 -3.84 2.79
CA PRO A 895 -22.88 -3.25 2.54
C PRO A 895 -22.59 -3.22 1.03
N ILE A 896 -22.09 -2.09 0.53
CA ILE A 896 -21.76 -1.89 -0.90
C ILE A 896 -20.26 -1.67 -1.05
N ILE A 897 -19.63 -2.42 -1.95
CA ILE A 897 -18.26 -2.18 -2.44
C ILE A 897 -18.37 -1.70 -3.88
N VAL A 898 -17.76 -0.56 -4.22
CA VAL A 898 -17.99 0.10 -5.51
C VAL A 898 -16.72 0.65 -6.13
N SER A 899 -16.63 0.60 -7.45
CA SER A 899 -15.62 1.27 -8.27
C SER A 899 -16.19 1.60 -9.65
N GLY A 900 -15.56 2.56 -10.34
CA GLY A 900 -15.88 2.93 -11.72
C GLY A 900 -16.94 4.01 -11.86
N ALA A 901 -17.18 4.40 -13.11
CA ALA A 901 -18.13 5.45 -13.48
C ALA A 901 -19.58 4.95 -13.62
N GLY A 902 -19.76 3.64 -13.62
CA GLY A 902 -21.01 2.97 -13.98
C GLY A 902 -21.40 3.11 -15.45
N VAL A 903 -22.55 2.55 -15.81
CA VAL A 903 -23.05 2.48 -17.19
C VAL A 903 -23.24 3.89 -17.76
N GLY A 904 -22.52 4.17 -18.85
CA GLY A 904 -22.58 5.45 -19.56
C GLY A 904 -22.03 6.65 -18.76
N GLY A 905 -21.32 6.42 -17.65
CA GLY A 905 -20.82 7.50 -16.79
C GLY A 905 -21.89 8.19 -15.94
N ASN A 906 -23.09 7.60 -15.82
CA ASN A 906 -24.19 8.18 -15.05
C ASN A 906 -24.09 7.89 -13.54
N GLY A 907 -23.12 7.08 -13.11
CA GLY A 907 -22.91 6.64 -11.73
C GLY A 907 -22.86 5.13 -11.61
N ALA A 908 -21.88 4.61 -10.88
CA ALA A 908 -21.84 3.23 -10.41
C ALA A 908 -22.93 2.98 -9.34
N ILE A 909 -23.39 4.05 -8.67
CA ILE A 909 -24.59 4.03 -7.83
C ILE A 909 -25.49 5.17 -8.28
N VAL A 910 -26.75 4.84 -8.58
CA VAL A 910 -27.76 5.81 -9.00
C VAL A 910 -29.08 5.60 -8.29
N ASN A 911 -29.93 6.62 -8.34
CA ASN A 911 -31.36 6.49 -8.06
C ASN A 911 -32.15 6.99 -9.27
N SER A 912 -32.84 6.09 -9.96
CA SER A 912 -33.78 6.44 -11.04
C SER A 912 -35.23 6.60 -10.58
N GLY A 913 -35.53 6.19 -9.34
CA GLY A 913 -36.87 6.20 -8.75
C GLY A 913 -37.17 7.48 -7.96
N PRO A 914 -38.27 7.50 -7.18
CA PRO A 914 -38.61 8.61 -6.30
C PRO A 914 -37.54 8.91 -5.24
N GLN A 915 -37.75 10.01 -4.51
CA GLN A 915 -36.87 10.41 -3.41
C GLN A 915 -36.64 9.27 -2.40
N GLN A 916 -35.38 9.05 -2.00
CA GLN A 916 -35.01 8.06 -0.99
C GLN A 916 -33.87 8.55 -0.09
N THR A 917 -34.21 9.18 1.03
CA THR A 917 -33.24 9.78 1.96
C THR A 917 -32.51 8.78 2.85
N ALA A 918 -32.81 7.48 2.76
CA ALA A 918 -32.07 6.43 3.46
C ALA A 918 -31.77 5.29 2.48
N ALA A 919 -31.21 5.64 1.32
CA ALA A 919 -30.92 4.66 0.27
C ALA A 919 -29.85 3.67 0.75
N LEU A 920 -28.73 4.18 1.26
CA LEU A 920 -27.56 3.38 1.66
C LEU A 920 -27.02 3.82 3.04
N ARG A 921 -26.21 2.94 3.65
CA ARG A 921 -25.46 3.23 4.90
C ARG A 921 -23.96 3.05 4.76
N ASN A 922 -23.53 1.92 4.19
CA ASN A 922 -22.14 1.53 4.19
C ASN A 922 -21.68 1.36 2.75
N VAL A 923 -20.85 2.30 2.31
CA VAL A 923 -20.26 2.31 0.97
C VAL A 923 -18.75 2.30 1.11
N THR A 924 -18.09 1.32 0.51
CA THR A 924 -16.64 1.18 0.45
C THR A 924 -16.19 1.32 -1.00
N MET A 925 -15.37 2.31 -1.28
CA MET A 925 -14.76 2.51 -2.59
C MET A 925 -13.56 1.56 -2.75
N ALA A 926 -13.58 0.76 -3.82
CA ALA A 926 -12.46 -0.09 -4.25
C ALA A 926 -11.62 0.55 -5.36
N GLY A 927 -12.02 1.74 -5.81
CA GLY A 927 -11.36 2.58 -6.80
C GLY A 927 -12.13 3.90 -6.97
N ASP A 928 -11.70 4.74 -7.91
CA ASP A 928 -12.41 5.97 -8.25
C ASP A 928 -13.87 5.65 -8.58
N THR A 929 -14.80 6.41 -8.00
CA THR A 929 -16.22 6.06 -8.02
C THR A 929 -17.06 7.26 -8.45
N THR A 930 -17.99 7.04 -9.37
CA THR A 930 -19.02 8.03 -9.71
C THR A 930 -20.37 7.67 -9.09
N ILE A 931 -21.08 8.65 -8.54
CA ILE A 931 -22.45 8.52 -8.01
C ILE A 931 -23.38 9.54 -8.68
N GLY A 932 -24.62 9.16 -8.93
CA GLY A 932 -25.55 10.01 -9.69
C GLY A 932 -27.03 9.71 -9.48
N GLY A 933 -27.86 10.13 -10.42
CA GLY A 933 -29.32 9.99 -10.35
C GLY A 933 -30.01 10.88 -11.38
N SER A 934 -31.32 10.66 -11.56
CA SER A 934 -32.10 11.39 -12.57
C SER A 934 -32.99 12.46 -11.95
N GLY A 935 -33.30 13.48 -12.77
CA GLY A 935 -34.24 14.54 -12.46
C GLY A 935 -33.63 15.70 -11.65
N PRO A 936 -33.97 16.96 -11.98
CA PRO A 936 -33.47 18.10 -11.25
C PRO A 936 -34.01 18.06 -9.82
N TRP A 937 -33.13 18.30 -8.85
CA TRP A 937 -33.56 18.43 -7.47
C TRP A 937 -34.50 19.63 -7.29
N SER A 938 -35.60 19.42 -6.57
CA SER A 938 -36.55 20.47 -6.19
C SER A 938 -36.48 20.74 -4.67
N PRO A 939 -36.06 21.94 -4.25
CA PRO A 939 -35.95 22.28 -2.83
C PRO A 939 -37.30 22.36 -2.10
N ASN A 940 -38.41 22.48 -2.82
CA ASN A 940 -39.75 22.65 -2.21
C ASN A 940 -40.33 21.36 -1.63
N ASN A 941 -39.85 20.21 -2.08
CA ASN A 941 -40.39 18.90 -1.72
C ASN A 941 -39.31 17.80 -1.65
N ASN A 942 -38.01 18.16 -1.71
CA ASN A 942 -36.88 17.26 -1.79
C ASN A 942 -36.99 16.18 -2.89
N GLN A 943 -37.75 16.45 -3.95
CA GLN A 943 -37.88 15.53 -5.08
C GLN A 943 -36.50 15.31 -5.73
N ASN A 944 -36.24 14.07 -6.15
CA ASN A 944 -34.97 13.64 -6.75
C ASN A 944 -33.76 13.79 -5.80
N ARG A 945 -33.96 13.57 -4.50
CA ARG A 945 -32.89 13.42 -3.50
C ARG A 945 -32.71 11.96 -3.09
N TRP A 946 -31.47 11.50 -2.98
CA TRP A 946 -31.15 10.29 -2.23
C TRP A 946 -29.90 10.42 -1.39
N ASP A 947 -29.78 9.66 -0.30
CA ASP A 947 -28.69 9.85 0.66
C ASP A 947 -27.97 8.55 1.02
N ILE A 948 -26.71 8.71 1.41
CA ILE A 948 -26.03 7.81 2.34
C ILE A 948 -26.28 8.38 3.74
N ARG A 949 -27.04 7.65 4.57
CA ARG A 949 -27.60 8.21 5.81
C ARG A 949 -27.61 7.22 6.98
N ALA A 950 -27.14 7.67 8.15
CA ALA A 950 -27.25 6.93 9.41
C ALA A 950 -28.69 6.86 9.94
N ALA A 951 -28.97 5.92 10.85
CA ALA A 951 -30.33 5.72 11.36
C ALA A 951 -30.76 6.89 12.27
N SER A 952 -29.77 7.57 12.86
CA SER A 952 -29.92 8.83 13.58
C SER A 952 -29.12 9.91 12.87
N ASN A 953 -29.63 11.14 12.84
CA ASN A 953 -28.88 12.28 12.31
C ASN A 953 -27.87 12.85 13.32
N SER A 954 -27.85 12.36 14.57
CA SER A 954 -27.01 12.91 15.66
C SER A 954 -25.65 12.23 15.84
N SER A 955 -25.43 11.07 15.23
CA SER A 955 -24.17 10.31 15.28
C SER A 955 -24.08 9.39 14.07
N THR A 956 -22.86 8.99 13.70
CA THR A 956 -22.63 8.17 12.51
C THR A 956 -23.26 6.77 12.60
N ASN A 957 -23.40 6.22 13.81
CA ASN A 957 -24.08 4.94 14.08
C ASN A 957 -23.69 3.81 13.10
N GLY A 958 -22.38 3.68 12.82
CA GLY A 958 -21.83 2.69 11.91
C GLY A 958 -21.97 2.99 10.41
N CYS A 959 -22.68 4.06 10.03
CA CYS A 959 -22.80 4.55 8.64
C CYS A 959 -21.45 5.10 8.15
N SER A 960 -21.02 4.69 6.97
CA SER A 960 -19.67 4.97 6.47
C SER A 960 -19.60 5.19 4.96
N LEU A 961 -18.70 6.10 4.59
CA LEU A 961 -18.14 6.22 3.25
C LEU A 961 -16.63 5.98 3.40
N SER A 962 -16.20 4.77 3.05
CA SER A 962 -14.82 4.31 3.19
C SER A 962 -14.11 4.29 1.85
N SER A 963 -12.83 4.64 1.83
CA SER A 963 -11.93 4.43 0.68
C SER A 963 -10.93 3.30 0.92
N GLY A 964 -11.09 2.55 2.02
CA GLY A 964 -10.13 1.53 2.43
C GLY A 964 -8.75 2.12 2.78
N GLY A 965 -8.68 3.41 3.11
CA GLY A 965 -7.42 4.13 3.34
C GLY A 965 -6.70 4.59 2.06
N MET A 966 -7.30 4.47 0.88
CA MET A 966 -6.69 4.85 -0.40
C MET A 966 -7.23 6.20 -0.90
N PRO A 967 -6.44 7.01 -1.64
CA PRO A 967 -6.83 8.35 -2.07
C PRO A 967 -7.74 8.36 -3.30
N TYR A 968 -8.80 7.55 -3.31
CA TYR A 968 -9.73 7.45 -4.44
C TYR A 968 -10.57 8.71 -4.62
N GLN A 969 -10.88 9.04 -5.88
CA GLN A 969 -11.75 10.15 -6.26
C GLN A 969 -13.23 9.75 -6.17
N LEU A 970 -14.05 10.67 -5.65
CA LEU A 970 -15.51 10.57 -5.69
C LEU A 970 -16.09 11.63 -6.62
N THR A 971 -16.76 11.19 -7.68
CA THR A 971 -17.39 12.08 -8.68
C THR A 971 -18.91 12.06 -8.52
N LYS A 972 -19.53 13.24 -8.49
CA LYS A 972 -20.98 13.44 -8.46
C LYS A 972 -21.48 13.96 -9.80
N VAL A 973 -22.36 13.20 -10.44
CA VAL A 973 -23.02 13.53 -11.72
C VAL A 973 -24.54 13.57 -11.58
N GLY A 974 -25.25 14.03 -12.62
CA GLY A 974 -26.71 14.16 -12.64
C GLY A 974 -27.27 15.36 -11.86
N ASP A 975 -28.41 15.88 -12.30
CA ASP A 975 -29.03 17.09 -11.72
C ASP A 975 -29.72 16.87 -10.36
N ASN A 976 -29.67 15.64 -9.84
CA ASN A 976 -30.27 15.23 -8.58
C ASN A 976 -29.45 15.70 -7.38
N GLN A 977 -30.05 15.61 -6.18
CA GLN A 977 -29.33 15.79 -4.91
C GLN A 977 -28.82 14.46 -4.38
N ILE A 978 -27.56 14.44 -3.93
CA ILE A 978 -27.03 13.38 -3.07
C ILE A 978 -26.47 13.99 -1.78
N SER A 979 -26.87 13.48 -0.61
CA SER A 979 -26.28 13.94 0.66
C SER A 979 -25.62 12.82 1.46
N LEU A 980 -24.56 13.19 2.18
CA LEU A 980 -23.96 12.43 3.28
C LEU A 980 -24.51 12.95 4.60
N VAL A 981 -25.31 12.14 5.29
CA VAL A 981 -26.03 12.55 6.50
C VAL A 981 -25.66 11.69 7.69
N ALA A 982 -24.92 12.27 8.64
CA ALA A 982 -24.30 11.55 9.74
C ALA A 982 -23.49 10.34 9.23
N VAL A 983 -22.52 10.59 8.35
CA VAL A 983 -21.65 9.55 7.76
C VAL A 983 -20.24 9.67 8.33
N SER A 984 -19.63 8.54 8.69
CA SER A 984 -18.18 8.49 8.93
C SER A 984 -17.46 8.46 7.59
N VAL A 985 -16.82 9.58 7.22
CA VAL A 985 -16.04 9.70 5.98
C VAL A 985 -14.58 9.36 6.29
N ASP A 986 -14.02 8.44 5.50
CA ASP A 986 -12.60 8.05 5.56
C ASP A 986 -11.69 9.25 5.30
N THR A 987 -10.69 9.45 6.16
CA THR A 987 -9.77 10.59 6.14
C THR A 987 -8.81 10.58 4.96
N ASN A 988 -8.66 9.45 4.25
CA ASN A 988 -7.83 9.37 3.05
C ASN A 988 -8.61 9.60 1.76
N LEU A 989 -9.94 9.74 1.80
CA LEU A 989 -10.75 10.01 0.61
C LEU A 989 -10.15 11.19 -0.17
N GLY A 990 -9.84 10.95 -1.44
CA GLY A 990 -9.11 11.85 -2.32
C GLY A 990 -9.97 12.99 -2.83
N ASP A 991 -9.84 13.34 -4.12
CA ASP A 991 -10.60 14.45 -4.69
C ASP A 991 -12.11 14.16 -4.72
N ILE A 992 -12.92 15.19 -4.48
CA ILE A 992 -14.38 15.13 -4.62
C ILE A 992 -14.74 16.08 -5.76
N ASP A 993 -15.22 15.56 -6.88
CA ASP A 993 -15.59 16.35 -8.05
C ASP A 993 -17.11 16.39 -8.21
N ILE A 994 -17.71 17.56 -8.02
CA ILE A 994 -19.14 17.78 -8.18
C ILE A 994 -19.36 18.41 -9.55
N GLU A 995 -19.66 17.55 -10.53
CA GLU A 995 -19.86 17.95 -11.91
C GLU A 995 -21.25 18.51 -12.19
N GLN A 996 -22.29 17.91 -11.58
CA GLN A 996 -23.69 18.26 -11.79
C GLN A 996 -24.53 18.09 -10.53
N GLY A 997 -25.63 18.84 -10.47
CA GLY A 997 -26.60 18.78 -9.37
C GLY A 997 -26.02 19.27 -8.04
N LEU A 998 -26.54 18.71 -6.95
CA LEU A 998 -26.20 19.16 -5.60
C LEU A 998 -25.63 18.01 -4.76
N MET A 999 -24.51 18.26 -4.07
CA MET A 999 -23.96 17.34 -3.06
C MET A 999 -23.99 17.98 -1.67
N GLY A 1000 -24.52 17.27 -0.67
CA GLY A 1000 -24.76 17.80 0.67
C GLY A 1000 -23.98 17.11 1.79
N TRP A 1001 -23.44 17.92 2.72
CA TRP A 1001 -22.85 17.48 3.98
C TRP A 1001 -23.71 17.94 5.14
N GLU A 1002 -24.27 16.97 5.87
CA GLU A 1002 -25.31 17.27 6.86
C GLU A 1002 -24.98 16.67 8.22
N THR A 1003 -25.38 17.41 9.26
CA THR A 1003 -25.42 16.99 10.66
C THR A 1003 -24.09 16.43 11.20
N ALA A 1004 -24.06 15.19 11.68
CA ALA A 1004 -22.93 14.57 12.38
C ALA A 1004 -21.91 13.89 11.44
N THR A 1005 -21.88 14.28 10.15
CA THR A 1005 -20.92 13.74 9.18
C THR A 1005 -19.49 14.16 9.57
N SER A 1006 -18.57 13.20 9.66
CA SER A 1006 -17.30 13.35 10.38
C SER A 1006 -16.25 14.23 9.67
N GLY A 1007 -16.37 14.41 8.35
CA GLY A 1007 -15.39 15.16 7.56
C GLY A 1007 -15.65 15.07 6.06
N MET A 1008 -14.64 15.48 5.27
CA MET A 1008 -14.68 15.49 3.81
C MET A 1008 -13.53 14.71 3.16
N GLY A 1009 -12.80 13.90 3.93
CA GLY A 1009 -11.62 13.18 3.44
C GLY A 1009 -10.31 13.90 3.72
N ASN A 1010 -9.33 13.66 2.84
CA ASN A 1010 -7.98 14.20 2.96
C ASN A 1010 -8.02 15.74 2.84
N PRO A 1011 -7.57 16.49 3.87
CA PRO A 1011 -7.53 17.95 3.84
C PRO A 1011 -6.69 18.55 2.70
N GLU A 1012 -5.66 17.83 2.24
CA GLU A 1012 -4.75 18.28 1.17
C GLU A 1012 -5.31 18.07 -0.24
N SER A 1013 -6.36 17.27 -0.37
CA SER A 1013 -7.05 16.99 -1.63
C SER A 1013 -8.11 18.05 -1.93
N ASN A 1014 -8.67 18.05 -3.14
CA ASN A 1014 -9.63 19.06 -3.58
C ASN A 1014 -11.08 18.65 -3.35
N ILE A 1015 -11.95 19.62 -3.07
CA ILE A 1015 -13.36 19.54 -3.47
C ILE A 1015 -13.58 20.53 -4.59
N ILE A 1016 -14.00 20.01 -5.75
CA ILE A 1016 -14.16 20.75 -6.98
C ILE A 1016 -15.66 20.91 -7.23
N VAL A 1017 -16.14 22.14 -7.34
CA VAL A 1017 -17.53 22.43 -7.68
C VAL A 1017 -17.54 23.04 -9.08
N ARG A 1018 -18.00 22.26 -10.07
CA ARG A 1018 -18.05 22.70 -11.47
C ARG A 1018 -19.15 23.75 -11.69
N ALA A 1019 -19.07 24.47 -12.80
CA ALA A 1019 -20.08 25.45 -13.17
C ALA A 1019 -21.45 24.76 -13.35
N GLY A 1020 -22.48 25.31 -12.70
CA GLY A 1020 -23.83 24.71 -12.65
C GLY A 1020 -24.06 23.72 -11.52
N ALA A 1021 -23.02 23.30 -10.78
CA ALA A 1021 -23.13 22.40 -9.64
C ALA A 1021 -23.13 23.13 -8.29
N THR A 1022 -23.61 22.44 -7.24
CA THR A 1022 -23.76 23.00 -5.90
C THR A 1022 -23.18 22.09 -4.81
N LEU A 1023 -22.36 22.66 -3.94
CA LEU A 1023 -21.99 22.09 -2.64
C LEU A 1023 -22.90 22.66 -1.56
N SER A 1024 -23.44 21.83 -0.67
CA SER A 1024 -24.36 22.30 0.39
C SER A 1024 -24.04 21.79 1.79
N PHE A 1025 -24.46 22.56 2.79
CA PHE A 1025 -24.30 22.25 4.21
C PHE A 1025 -25.61 22.39 4.98
N PHE A 1026 -25.87 21.45 5.90
CA PHE A 1026 -27.08 21.47 6.74
C PHE A 1026 -26.76 21.10 8.19
N ASN A 1027 -26.87 22.08 9.09
CA ASN A 1027 -26.79 21.92 10.55
C ASN A 1027 -25.59 21.06 11.01
N ALA A 1028 -24.42 21.29 10.41
CA ALA A 1028 -23.23 20.53 10.73
C ALA A 1028 -22.64 20.92 12.08
N ASN A 1029 -22.07 19.95 12.78
CA ASN A 1029 -21.25 20.18 13.97
C ASN A 1029 -19.74 20.03 13.68
N THR A 1030 -19.38 19.68 12.44
CA THR A 1030 -18.01 19.51 11.95
C THR A 1030 -17.53 20.78 11.25
N ALA A 1031 -16.26 21.16 11.49
CA ALA A 1031 -15.58 22.16 10.69
C ALA A 1031 -15.01 21.50 9.43
N TRP A 1032 -15.34 22.05 8.27
CA TRP A 1032 -15.03 21.42 6.97
C TRP A 1032 -13.64 21.80 6.48
N ASN A 1033 -12.79 20.79 6.26
CA ASN A 1033 -11.39 20.96 5.86
C ASN A 1033 -11.09 20.18 4.58
N LYS A 1034 -10.77 20.92 3.51
CA LYS A 1034 -10.35 20.43 2.18
C LYS A 1034 -9.89 21.64 1.35
N HIS A 1035 -9.25 21.44 0.21
CA HIS A 1035 -9.02 22.54 -0.74
C HIS A 1035 -10.27 22.79 -1.58
N PHE A 1036 -10.99 23.89 -1.32
CA PHE A 1036 -12.25 24.20 -2.02
C PHE A 1036 -11.97 24.94 -3.33
N VAL A 1037 -12.32 24.35 -4.47
CA VAL A 1037 -12.13 24.94 -5.80
C VAL A 1037 -13.49 25.12 -6.47
N LEU A 1038 -13.92 26.37 -6.64
CA LEU A 1038 -15.24 26.70 -7.16
C LEU A 1038 -15.14 27.28 -8.57
N TYR A 1039 -15.99 26.80 -9.48
CA TYR A 1039 -16.16 27.36 -10.83
C TYR A 1039 -17.55 27.98 -10.94
N GLY A 1040 -17.63 29.30 -10.86
CA GLY A 1040 -18.87 30.06 -10.88
C GLY A 1040 -19.18 30.69 -12.25
N ASP A 1041 -20.45 30.66 -12.64
CA ASP A 1041 -20.98 31.31 -13.84
C ASP A 1041 -21.81 32.57 -13.53
N GLY A 1042 -21.93 32.92 -12.25
CA GLY A 1042 -22.70 34.06 -11.74
C GLY A 1042 -24.21 33.85 -11.64
N GLY A 1043 -24.74 32.76 -12.21
CA GLY A 1043 -26.16 32.44 -12.23
C GLY A 1043 -26.56 31.31 -11.28
N HIS A 1044 -25.70 30.29 -11.13
CA HIS A 1044 -25.96 29.13 -10.29
C HIS A 1044 -25.31 29.25 -8.92
N THR A 1045 -25.96 28.68 -7.89
CA THR A 1045 -25.39 28.62 -6.54
C THR A 1045 -24.27 27.59 -6.51
N ASN A 1046 -23.04 28.03 -6.25
CA ASN A 1046 -21.91 27.12 -6.03
C ASN A 1046 -21.91 26.56 -4.61
N MET A 1047 -22.24 27.40 -3.63
CA MET A 1047 -22.24 27.03 -2.22
C MET A 1047 -23.53 27.40 -1.52
N TYR A 1048 -24.17 26.41 -0.92
CA TYR A 1048 -25.49 26.52 -0.32
C TYR A 1048 -25.48 26.22 1.18
N ASN A 1049 -25.71 27.23 2.01
CA ASN A 1049 -25.84 27.07 3.46
C ASN A 1049 -27.31 26.96 3.89
N TRP A 1050 -27.83 25.74 3.98
CA TRP A 1050 -29.25 25.51 4.23
C TRP A 1050 -29.69 25.83 5.65
N SER A 1051 -28.91 25.41 6.65
CA SER A 1051 -29.29 25.52 8.07
C SER A 1051 -28.06 25.51 8.96
N GLY A 1052 -28.18 26.14 10.14
CA GLY A 1052 -27.13 26.16 11.16
C GLY A 1052 -26.02 27.19 10.91
N ALA A 1053 -25.03 27.16 11.80
CA ALA A 1053 -23.78 27.92 11.68
C ALA A 1053 -22.69 26.96 11.20
N ASN A 1054 -22.36 27.00 9.92
CA ASN A 1054 -21.39 26.09 9.32
C ASN A 1054 -20.03 26.77 9.18
N VAL A 1055 -18.97 25.98 9.29
CA VAL A 1055 -17.59 26.47 9.35
C VAL A 1055 -16.73 25.75 8.32
N ILE A 1056 -15.96 26.51 7.53
CA ILE A 1056 -14.95 26.00 6.60
C ILE A 1056 -13.59 26.51 7.07
N ILE A 1057 -12.67 25.57 7.29
CA ILE A 1057 -11.29 25.83 7.75
C ILE A 1057 -10.25 25.53 6.67
N GLY A 1058 -10.64 24.87 5.58
CA GLY A 1058 -9.79 24.68 4.41
C GLY A 1058 -9.66 25.94 3.55
N PRO A 1059 -8.57 26.09 2.78
CA PRO A 1059 -8.40 27.19 1.83
C PRO A 1059 -9.41 27.08 0.68
N MET A 1060 -9.74 28.23 0.08
CA MET A 1060 -10.70 28.33 -1.00
C MET A 1060 -10.15 29.11 -2.19
N GLN A 1061 -10.44 28.62 -3.39
CA GLN A 1061 -10.15 29.26 -4.67
C GLN A 1061 -11.45 29.49 -5.44
N LEU A 1062 -11.66 30.75 -5.85
CA LEU A 1062 -12.78 31.17 -6.69
C LEU A 1062 -12.30 31.32 -8.14
N ASN A 1063 -12.98 30.66 -9.07
CA ASN A 1063 -12.78 30.80 -10.51
C ASN A 1063 -14.12 31.22 -11.14
N GLY A 1064 -14.17 32.37 -11.80
CA GLY A 1064 -15.45 32.94 -12.28
C GLY A 1064 -16.30 33.56 -11.16
N ALA A 1065 -17.55 33.87 -11.43
CA ALA A 1065 -18.43 34.54 -10.46
C ALA A 1065 -19.14 33.50 -9.58
N CYS A 1066 -18.62 33.27 -8.37
CA CYS A 1066 -19.09 32.22 -7.47
C CYS A 1066 -20.23 32.71 -6.57
N VAL A 1067 -21.38 32.04 -6.60
CA VAL A 1067 -22.56 32.42 -5.82
C VAL A 1067 -22.64 31.61 -4.53
N PHE A 1068 -22.69 32.33 -3.41
CA PHE A 1068 -22.91 31.83 -2.06
C PHE A 1068 -24.33 32.19 -1.63
N TRP A 1069 -25.18 31.19 -1.43
CA TRP A 1069 -26.57 31.36 -1.05
C TRP A 1069 -26.87 30.61 0.25
N GLY A 1070 -27.85 31.07 1.03
CA GLY A 1070 -28.24 30.36 2.24
C GLY A 1070 -29.46 30.91 2.96
N GLY A 1071 -30.11 30.04 3.72
CA GLY A 1071 -31.16 30.34 4.69
C GLY A 1071 -30.75 30.05 6.15
N GLY A 1072 -29.54 29.53 6.37
CA GLY A 1072 -29.00 29.22 7.70
C GLY A 1072 -28.60 30.45 8.52
N THR A 1073 -27.94 30.20 9.66
CA THR A 1073 -27.49 31.26 10.58
C THR A 1073 -26.25 31.97 10.04
N SER A 1074 -25.19 31.20 9.76
CA SER A 1074 -23.94 31.72 9.23
C SER A 1074 -23.14 30.68 8.46
N LEU A 1075 -22.28 31.15 7.55
CA LEU A 1075 -21.18 30.37 6.97
C LEU A 1075 -19.88 31.14 7.23
N CYS A 1076 -18.96 30.55 7.98
CA CYS A 1076 -17.66 31.18 8.27
C CYS A 1076 -16.55 30.53 7.44
N LEU A 1077 -15.80 31.35 6.69
CA LEU A 1077 -14.61 30.94 5.94
C LEU A 1077 -13.38 31.42 6.73
N TYR A 1078 -12.69 30.50 7.41
CA TYR A 1078 -11.57 30.85 8.32
C TYR A 1078 -10.24 31.04 7.61
N ASN A 1079 -10.05 30.38 6.47
CA ASN A 1079 -8.77 30.37 5.77
C ASN A 1079 -8.81 31.33 4.57
N VAL A 1080 -7.71 31.37 3.81
CA VAL A 1080 -7.57 32.21 2.63
C VAL A 1080 -8.65 31.89 1.59
N VAL A 1081 -9.34 32.93 1.13
CA VAL A 1081 -10.13 32.90 -0.11
C VAL A 1081 -9.32 33.60 -1.20
N SER A 1082 -9.01 32.89 -2.28
CA SER A 1082 -8.09 33.28 -3.35
C SER A 1082 -8.69 33.05 -4.73
N GLY A 1083 -7.92 33.29 -5.80
CA GLY A 1083 -8.32 33.01 -7.18
C GLY A 1083 -8.72 34.25 -7.99
N THR A 1084 -8.95 34.06 -9.29
CA THR A 1084 -9.28 35.17 -10.21
C THR A 1084 -10.76 35.49 -10.25
N GLY A 1085 -11.61 34.66 -9.62
CA GLY A 1085 -13.06 34.79 -9.57
C GLY A 1085 -13.58 35.82 -8.57
N GLY A 1086 -14.87 36.12 -8.69
CA GLY A 1086 -15.62 37.03 -7.80
C GLY A 1086 -16.52 36.28 -6.82
N LEU A 1087 -16.92 36.96 -5.75
CA LEU A 1087 -17.78 36.43 -4.70
C LEU A 1087 -19.14 37.13 -4.74
N ILE A 1088 -20.22 36.36 -4.99
CA ILE A 1088 -21.60 36.85 -4.94
C ILE A 1088 -22.28 36.30 -3.69
N LYS A 1089 -22.51 37.15 -2.70
CA LYS A 1089 -23.28 36.82 -1.50
C LYS A 1089 -24.76 37.10 -1.71
N SER A 1090 -25.58 36.06 -1.60
CA SER A 1090 -27.04 36.11 -1.67
C SER A 1090 -27.68 35.42 -0.45
N GLY A 1091 -29.01 35.45 -0.32
CA GLY A 1091 -29.75 34.87 0.81
C GLY A 1091 -29.60 35.63 2.14
N GLY A 1092 -30.41 35.28 3.14
CA GLY A 1092 -30.58 36.06 4.38
C GLY A 1092 -29.51 35.83 5.48
N TYR A 1093 -28.63 34.84 5.31
CA TYR A 1093 -27.63 34.44 6.31
C TYR A 1093 -26.41 35.37 6.35
N ASN A 1094 -25.59 35.23 7.40
CA ASN A 1094 -24.28 35.90 7.51
C ASN A 1094 -23.19 35.05 6.84
N LEU A 1095 -22.57 35.57 5.79
CA LEU A 1095 -21.29 35.01 5.30
C LEU A 1095 -20.17 35.75 6.02
N ILE A 1096 -19.19 35.05 6.59
CA ILE A 1096 -18.11 35.66 7.36
C ILE A 1096 -16.79 35.26 6.71
N LEU A 1097 -15.97 36.25 6.34
CA LEU A 1097 -14.61 36.03 5.86
C LEU A 1097 -13.64 36.34 7.00
N ALA A 1098 -13.22 35.31 7.74
CA ALA A 1098 -12.35 35.47 8.91
C ALA A 1098 -10.85 35.40 8.56
N GLY A 1099 -10.48 34.82 7.42
CA GLY A 1099 -9.11 34.75 6.92
C GLY A 1099 -8.69 35.94 6.05
N THR A 1100 -7.40 36.01 5.70
CA THR A 1100 -6.88 36.96 4.71
C THR A 1100 -7.39 36.59 3.31
N ASN A 1101 -8.12 37.49 2.65
CA ASN A 1101 -8.69 37.22 1.32
C ASN A 1101 -7.86 37.90 0.23
N THR A 1102 -7.56 37.19 -0.87
CA THR A 1102 -6.67 37.64 -1.95
C THR A 1102 -7.25 37.46 -3.36
N TYR A 1103 -8.53 37.08 -3.48
CA TYR A 1103 -9.18 36.95 -4.78
C TYR A 1103 -9.30 38.32 -5.49
N SER A 1104 -9.24 38.31 -6.83
CA SER A 1104 -9.19 39.54 -7.63
C SER A 1104 -10.51 39.96 -8.28
N GLY A 1105 -11.53 39.10 -8.29
CA GLY A 1105 -12.85 39.42 -8.85
C GLY A 1105 -13.73 40.22 -7.89
N ASP A 1106 -14.82 40.78 -8.42
CA ASP A 1106 -15.72 41.64 -7.66
C ASP A 1106 -16.43 40.91 -6.51
N THR A 1107 -16.62 41.62 -5.40
CA THR A 1107 -17.50 41.21 -4.31
C THR A 1107 -18.87 41.86 -4.48
N THR A 1108 -19.92 41.07 -4.69
CA THR A 1108 -21.30 41.55 -4.82
C THR A 1108 -22.16 41.01 -3.68
N VAL A 1109 -22.80 41.89 -2.91
CA VAL A 1109 -23.78 41.51 -1.88
C VAL A 1109 -25.18 41.86 -2.38
N THR A 1110 -25.97 40.84 -2.71
CA THR A 1110 -27.36 41.01 -3.19
C THR A 1110 -28.39 40.87 -2.09
N ALA A 1111 -28.07 40.13 -1.01
CA ALA A 1111 -28.89 40.00 0.20
C ALA A 1111 -28.07 39.49 1.41
N GLY A 1112 -28.56 39.79 2.62
CA GLY A 1112 -27.95 39.38 3.89
C GLY A 1112 -26.75 40.23 4.29
N SER A 1113 -25.86 39.67 5.13
CA SER A 1113 -24.64 40.33 5.59
C SER A 1113 -23.39 39.56 5.14
N LEU A 1114 -22.33 40.30 4.80
CA LEU A 1114 -20.97 39.82 4.56
C LEU A 1114 -20.03 40.44 5.60
#